data_AF-A0A917LSX7-F1
#
_entry.id   AF-A0A917LSX7-F1
#
_cell.length_a   1.000
_cell.length_b   1.000
_cell.length_c   1.000
_cell.angle_alpha   90.00
_cell.angle_beta   90.00
_cell.angle_gamma   90.00
#
_symmetry.space_group_name_H-M   'P 1'
#
loop_
_entity.id
_entity.type
_entity.pdbx_description
1 polymer ?
#
loop_
_entity_poly.entity_id
_entity_poly.type
_entity_poly.pdbx_seq_one_letter_code
_entity_poly.pdbx_strand_id
1 'polypeptide(L)'
;MFILENDELRVELYDWPGVKQYVHKAAGATMSGSGSDGKWALNGNAVSWEQWEIAAVYDAGSAAVAYQMRLRESAVEISVNYQLEQNEVRVTLAVVEDRSEWLQTIDWIDQPLLACSDSCYSYARTEIHAKSWRLIPTGGRGLYDRKQVKEIIGDSVPDQAAVPTMHTCLFNDELCCFVHTNYPVIPLLSKASGSGKYKGRADSYAITPNTYQYRVRNRVMEPLEMSVVFLTDTNGDGKADECDYQLWLNRKFPDADPIYKEAIWYKVFCAERKRGVLTTFKETLDIIRQIHHITGGVPQIVYLVGWQFDGHDTGYPSLNVINPKLAVNPDKAREELMELIQTAKDEYNCTISYHINVDDAYEDSPDWNPGNLSRDPDGAARVWLDLEQRVYHISHTKDVESGHAFARLEQFLELVPVEKTVHLDAFRNTNASWDEDGYIGPLEELVCGMKPIIDYFNERGIDVSTEGQNGMPIEDSGIFSAYWHFSPSQMYHGKIVGGGSVDLNAVAWGKGASIDADILYRGEPTRLEGEMVQSTAFHDNWNQVVDIIYLGSMLYRFYLAREMAEMREDEHRVMMRFGDGVTVQINKKTEQLAVTWGPLIIADNHDRFIPMDNRIYAYSRHGVTREWPLPEVWQEAEFEVYRLTQNGKELIHDYTVKDGAIQFVLEPHVPVMLELKA
;
A
#
# COMPACT_ATOMS: atom_id res chain seq x y z
N MET A 1 15.79 29.23 25.99
CA MET A 1 14.45 28.60 26.04
C MET A 1 13.49 29.48 25.28
N PHE A 2 12.76 28.90 24.34
CA PHE A 2 11.77 29.60 23.51
C PHE A 2 10.39 29.01 23.76
N ILE A 3 9.35 29.80 23.52
CA ILE A 3 7.96 29.36 23.69
C ILE A 3 7.22 29.68 22.40
N LEU A 4 6.64 28.66 21.79
CA LEU A 4 5.66 28.79 20.71
C LEU A 4 4.28 28.55 21.30
N GLU A 5 3.31 29.43 21.04
CA GLU A 5 1.99 29.32 21.67
C GLU A 5 0.89 29.91 20.77
N ASN A 6 -0.22 29.19 20.66
CA ASN A 6 -1.47 29.65 20.05
C ASN A 6 -2.66 29.26 20.96
N ASP A 7 -3.90 29.31 20.47
CA ASP A 7 -5.08 29.03 21.29
C ASP A 7 -5.21 27.55 21.74
N GLU A 8 -4.55 26.63 21.06
CA GLU A 8 -4.67 25.17 21.28
C GLU A 8 -3.46 24.59 22.01
N LEU A 9 -2.26 24.99 21.60
CA LEU A 9 -1.00 24.36 22.01
C LEU A 9 0.00 25.39 22.52
N ARG A 10 0.73 25.02 23.58
CA ARG A 10 1.93 25.69 24.06
C ARG A 10 3.11 24.73 24.00
N VAL A 11 4.20 25.15 23.37
CA VAL A 11 5.41 24.36 23.13
C VAL A 11 6.60 25.06 23.74
N GLU A 12 7.31 24.39 24.64
CA GLU A 12 8.57 24.88 25.21
C GLU A 12 9.76 24.24 24.49
N LEU A 13 10.66 25.05 23.94
CA LEU A 13 11.87 24.60 23.25
C LEU A 13 13.14 24.94 24.05
N TYR A 14 14.15 24.09 23.94
CA TYR A 14 15.48 24.37 24.48
C TYR A 14 16.20 25.50 23.71
N ASP A 15 17.36 25.92 24.19
CA ASP A 15 18.28 26.81 23.45
C ASP A 15 19.07 26.09 22.35
N TRP A 16 18.95 24.77 22.28
CA TRP A 16 19.34 23.87 21.19
C TRP A 16 18.08 23.25 20.54
N PRO A 17 18.17 22.62 19.35
CA PRO A 17 16.99 22.14 18.61
C PRO A 17 16.35 20.91 19.28
N GLY A 18 15.54 21.14 20.30
CA GLY A 18 14.81 20.10 20.99
C GLY A 18 13.60 20.66 21.71
N VAL A 19 12.55 19.83 21.78
CA VAL A 19 11.32 20.19 22.47
C VAL A 19 11.40 19.71 23.90
N LYS A 20 11.15 20.58 24.86
CA LYS A 20 11.08 20.21 26.28
C LYS A 20 9.70 19.67 26.64
N GLN A 21 8.65 20.38 26.24
CA GLN A 21 7.28 20.10 26.67
C GLN A 21 6.25 20.65 25.69
N TYR A 22 5.13 19.94 25.58
CA TYR A 22 3.89 20.37 24.95
C TYR A 22 2.78 20.43 25.99
N VAL A 23 1.93 21.45 25.93
CA VAL A 23 0.72 21.57 26.74
C VAL A 23 -0.46 21.81 25.81
N HIS A 24 -1.35 20.82 25.70
CA HIS A 24 -2.62 20.96 24.98
C HIS A 24 -3.65 21.61 25.92
N LYS A 25 -4.05 22.84 25.60
CA LYS A 25 -4.80 23.71 26.51
C LYS A 25 -6.20 23.21 26.81
N ALA A 26 -6.91 22.73 25.78
CA ALA A 26 -8.30 22.28 25.93
C ALA A 26 -8.42 20.99 26.74
N ALA A 27 -7.53 20.02 26.49
CA ALA A 27 -7.51 18.75 27.24
C ALA A 27 -6.78 18.87 28.60
N GLY A 28 -6.05 19.97 28.84
CA GLY A 28 -5.16 20.09 30.00
C GLY A 28 -4.02 19.05 30.00
N ALA A 29 -3.76 18.41 28.86
CA ALA A 29 -2.79 17.34 28.73
C ALA A 29 -1.38 17.89 28.55
N THR A 30 -0.40 17.21 29.13
CA THR A 30 1.02 17.56 29.02
C THR A 30 1.78 16.40 28.43
N MET A 31 2.52 16.66 27.36
CA MET A 31 3.45 15.72 26.74
C MET A 31 4.88 16.25 26.85
N SER A 32 5.86 15.37 26.93
CA SER A 32 7.27 15.73 26.92
C SER A 32 7.86 15.54 25.52
N GLY A 33 8.98 16.19 25.25
CA GLY A 33 9.81 15.91 24.08
C GLY A 33 11.17 15.37 24.52
N SER A 34 12.23 15.94 23.94
CA SER A 34 13.63 15.65 24.18
C SER A 34 14.03 15.82 25.65
N GLY A 35 14.90 14.95 26.13
CA GLY A 35 15.50 15.09 27.47
C GLY A 35 16.53 16.23 27.52
N SER A 36 16.84 16.72 28.72
CA SER A 36 17.85 17.79 28.92
C SER A 36 19.25 17.41 28.42
N ASP A 37 19.55 16.11 28.42
CA ASP A 37 20.85 15.54 28.09
C ASP A 37 20.91 15.03 26.63
N GLY A 38 19.86 15.33 25.86
CA GLY A 38 19.73 14.93 24.47
C GLY A 38 20.91 15.43 23.64
N LYS A 39 21.35 14.64 22.67
CA LYS A 39 22.43 15.00 21.72
C LYS A 39 22.25 14.28 20.39
N TRP A 40 23.02 14.66 19.38
CA TRP A 40 23.05 13.93 18.11
C TRP A 40 24.27 13.02 18.03
N ALA A 41 24.17 11.96 17.22
CA ALA A 41 25.35 11.30 16.69
C ALA A 41 25.46 11.59 15.20
N LEU A 42 26.63 12.02 14.74
CA LEU A 42 26.93 12.21 13.32
C LEU A 42 27.82 11.06 12.87
N ASN A 43 27.40 10.30 11.86
CA ASN A 43 28.12 9.11 11.40
C ASN A 43 28.42 8.13 12.54
N GLY A 44 27.47 7.96 13.47
CA GLY A 44 27.60 7.11 14.65
C GLY A 44 28.43 7.68 15.82
N ASN A 45 29.00 8.88 15.69
CA ASN A 45 29.79 9.51 16.75
C ASN A 45 28.97 10.56 17.49
N ALA A 46 28.83 10.42 18.81
CA ALA A 46 28.08 11.37 19.63
C ALA A 46 28.73 12.76 19.62
N VAL A 47 27.93 13.78 19.30
CA VAL A 47 28.31 15.20 19.27
C VAL A 47 27.44 15.97 20.25
N SER A 48 28.06 16.53 21.29
CA SER A 48 27.37 17.36 22.29
C SER A 48 27.09 18.77 21.76
N TRP A 49 26.08 19.44 22.30
CA TRP A 49 25.72 20.82 21.91
C TRP A 49 26.83 21.85 22.09
N GLU A 50 27.78 21.64 23.00
CA GLU A 50 28.95 22.51 23.19
C GLU A 50 29.90 22.54 21.97
N GLN A 51 29.90 21.48 21.18
CA GLN A 51 30.68 21.37 19.93
C GLN A 51 30.03 22.12 18.77
N TRP A 52 28.80 22.62 18.96
CA TRP A 52 28.07 23.42 17.98
C TRP A 52 28.15 24.91 18.31
N GLU A 53 28.15 25.73 17.27
CA GLU A 53 27.78 27.14 17.33
C GLU A 53 26.30 27.23 16.94
N ILE A 54 25.44 27.49 17.92
CA ILE A 54 23.98 27.53 17.73
C ILE A 54 23.50 28.98 17.81
N ALA A 55 22.91 29.46 16.73
CA ALA A 55 22.19 30.73 16.68
C ALA A 55 20.70 30.45 16.46
N ALA A 56 19.87 30.79 17.46
CA ALA A 56 18.42 30.61 17.38
C ALA A 56 17.73 31.96 17.12
N VAL A 57 16.82 31.99 16.15
CA VAL A 57 16.00 33.15 15.79
C VAL A 57 14.55 32.80 16.04
N TYR A 58 13.90 33.54 16.93
CA TYR A 58 12.46 33.45 17.17
C TYR A 58 11.71 34.45 16.28
N ASP A 59 10.75 33.95 15.51
CA ASP A 59 9.81 34.75 14.73
C ASP A 59 8.41 34.60 15.33
N ALA A 60 7.95 35.67 16.00
CA ALA A 60 6.62 35.69 16.59
C ALA A 60 5.50 35.75 15.53
N GLY A 61 5.78 36.27 14.34
CA GLY A 61 4.78 36.41 13.26
C GLY A 61 4.39 35.07 12.65
N SER A 62 5.35 34.14 12.52
CA SER A 62 5.12 32.77 12.03
C SER A 62 5.02 31.72 13.14
N ALA A 63 5.10 32.13 14.40
CA ALA A 63 5.22 31.24 15.55
C ALA A 63 6.30 30.16 15.35
N ALA A 64 7.50 30.59 14.95
CA ALA A 64 8.60 29.71 14.60
C ALA A 64 9.91 30.03 15.34
N VAL A 65 10.74 29.00 15.52
CA VAL A 65 12.15 29.13 15.96
C VAL A 65 13.03 28.39 14.97
N ALA A 66 13.95 29.12 14.36
CA ALA A 66 14.98 28.57 13.48
C ALA A 66 16.32 28.53 14.21
N TYR A 67 16.89 27.33 14.34
CA TYR A 67 18.23 27.07 14.84
C TYR A 67 19.19 26.92 13.67
N GLN A 68 20.12 27.87 13.52
CA GLN A 68 21.27 27.75 12.60
C GLN A 68 22.46 27.21 13.39
N MET A 69 23.01 26.09 12.94
CA MET A 69 23.97 25.32 13.72
C MET A 69 25.19 24.98 12.88
N ARG A 70 26.35 25.43 13.33
CA ARG A 70 27.63 25.12 12.70
C ARG A 70 28.48 24.24 13.61
N LEU A 71 28.97 23.11 13.10
CA LEU A 71 29.88 22.25 13.85
C LEU A 71 31.27 22.91 13.91
N ARG A 72 31.84 23.10 15.10
CA ARG A 72 33.09 23.88 15.29
C ARG A 72 34.30 23.28 14.57
N GLU A 73 34.40 21.95 14.53
CA GLU A 73 35.54 21.23 13.99
C GLU A 73 35.37 20.83 12.51
N SER A 74 34.27 21.25 11.88
CA SER A 74 34.01 20.98 10.46
C SER A 74 33.37 22.18 9.76
N ALA A 75 33.08 22.03 8.46
CA ALA A 75 32.32 23.00 7.68
C ALA A 75 30.83 22.60 7.58
N VAL A 76 30.35 21.71 8.45
CA VAL A 76 28.95 21.27 8.41
C VAL A 76 28.06 22.32 9.06
N GLU A 77 27.07 22.80 8.31
CA GLU A 77 26.02 23.70 8.76
C GLU A 77 24.65 23.03 8.58
N ILE A 78 23.85 23.03 9.65
CA ILE A 78 22.51 22.44 9.69
C ILE A 78 21.54 23.49 10.21
N SER A 79 20.40 23.59 9.54
CA SER A 79 19.25 24.38 9.97
C SER A 79 18.16 23.47 10.50
N VAL A 80 17.65 23.74 11.70
CA VAL A 80 16.43 23.11 12.23
C VAL A 80 15.38 24.18 12.50
N ASN A 81 14.22 24.07 11.87
CA ASN A 81 13.11 24.99 12.08
C ASN A 81 11.95 24.29 12.79
N TYR A 82 11.49 24.86 13.91
CA TYR A 82 10.26 24.47 14.58
C TYR A 82 9.20 25.53 14.30
N GLN A 83 8.02 25.13 13.81
CA GLN A 83 6.92 26.04 13.53
C GLN A 83 5.62 25.48 14.08
N LEU A 84 4.88 26.30 14.84
CA LEU A 84 3.59 25.93 15.38
C LEU A 84 2.46 26.40 14.45
N GLU A 85 1.68 25.44 13.92
CA GLU A 85 0.52 25.69 13.07
C GLU A 85 -0.70 24.97 13.67
N GLN A 86 -1.63 25.72 14.27
CA GLN A 86 -2.83 25.16 14.93
C GLN A 86 -2.45 24.05 15.93
N ASN A 87 -2.74 22.80 15.60
CA ASN A 87 -2.52 21.63 16.42
C ASN A 87 -1.29 20.80 16.00
N GLU A 88 -0.45 21.34 15.11
CA GLU A 88 0.72 20.68 14.52
C GLU A 88 1.99 21.50 14.80
N VAL A 89 3.04 20.83 15.25
CA VAL A 89 4.40 21.38 15.33
C VAL A 89 5.22 20.78 14.21
N ARG A 90 5.49 21.57 13.17
CA ARG A 90 6.37 21.17 12.08
C ARG A 90 7.82 21.34 12.47
N VAL A 91 8.64 20.36 12.09
CA VAL A 91 10.08 20.33 12.28
C VAL A 91 10.72 20.05 10.93
N THR A 92 11.56 20.96 10.46
CA THR A 92 12.32 20.78 9.21
C THR A 92 13.81 20.80 9.55
N LEU A 93 14.52 19.73 9.21
CA LEU A 93 15.98 19.65 9.30
C LEU A 93 16.56 19.67 7.89
N ALA A 94 17.41 20.65 7.62
CA ALA A 94 18.12 20.80 6.35
C ALA A 94 19.62 20.97 6.59
N VAL A 95 20.43 20.20 5.86
CA VAL A 95 21.88 20.42 5.81
C VAL A 95 22.16 21.55 4.82
N VAL A 96 22.60 22.70 5.34
CA VAL A 96 22.86 23.93 4.58
C VAL A 96 24.23 23.87 3.90
N GLU A 97 25.22 23.31 4.58
CA GLU A 97 26.59 23.18 4.07
C GLU A 97 27.22 21.86 4.53
N ASP A 98 27.82 21.09 3.60
CA ASP A 98 28.69 19.93 3.86
C ASP A 98 29.68 19.78 2.70
N ARG A 99 30.59 20.75 2.55
CA ARG A 99 31.53 20.80 1.41
C ARG A 99 32.47 19.59 1.31
N SER A 100 32.74 18.94 2.44
CA SER A 100 33.59 17.75 2.51
C SER A 100 32.87 16.47 2.12
N GLU A 101 31.55 16.52 1.92
CA GLU A 101 30.69 15.35 1.73
C GLU A 101 30.87 14.30 2.85
N TRP A 102 31.14 14.79 4.06
CA TRP A 102 31.52 13.94 5.18
C TRP A 102 30.28 13.37 5.88
N LEU A 103 29.20 14.14 5.94
CA LEU A 103 28.00 13.74 6.67
C LEU A 103 27.25 12.66 5.89
N GLN A 104 26.99 11.53 6.56
CA GLN A 104 26.24 10.39 6.04
C GLN A 104 24.94 10.18 6.83
N THR A 105 25.02 10.16 8.16
CA THR A 105 23.87 9.87 9.03
C THR A 105 23.78 10.83 10.21
N ILE A 106 22.54 11.06 10.67
CA ILE A 106 22.20 11.77 11.90
C ILE A 106 21.35 10.84 12.78
N ASP A 107 21.82 10.58 13.99
CA ASP A 107 21.16 9.79 15.02
C ASP A 107 20.69 10.67 16.19
N TRP A 108 19.63 10.22 16.86
CA TRP A 108 18.97 10.92 17.96
C TRP A 108 19.25 10.19 19.27
N ILE A 109 20.02 10.80 20.18
CA ILE A 109 20.34 10.21 21.49
C ILE A 109 19.55 10.96 22.55
N ASP A 110 18.67 10.26 23.27
CA ASP A 110 17.80 10.82 24.32
C ASP A 110 16.94 12.01 23.85
N GLN A 111 16.55 12.01 22.57
CA GLN A 111 15.73 13.04 21.94
C GLN A 111 14.45 12.47 21.30
N PRO A 112 13.50 11.90 22.07
CA PRO A 112 12.17 11.67 21.53
C PRO A 112 11.56 13.00 21.10
N LEU A 113 10.79 12.99 20.00
CA LEU A 113 10.02 14.16 19.60
C LEU A 113 8.74 14.27 20.41
N LEU A 114 8.20 13.13 20.86
CA LEU A 114 6.97 13.05 21.64
C LEU A 114 7.09 11.93 22.66
N ALA A 115 6.78 12.22 23.93
CA ALA A 115 6.74 11.25 25.00
C ALA A 115 5.58 11.53 25.95
N CYS A 116 4.91 10.46 26.38
CA CYS A 116 3.80 10.47 27.34
C CYS A 116 4.23 9.71 28.60
N SER A 117 3.98 10.29 29.77
CA SER A 117 4.17 9.64 31.08
C SER A 117 2.85 9.41 31.83
N ASP A 118 1.72 9.64 31.16
CA ASP A 118 0.40 9.29 31.69
C ASP A 118 0.07 7.86 31.25
N SER A 119 0.12 6.93 32.21
CA SER A 119 -0.12 5.52 31.98
C SER A 119 -1.55 5.18 31.54
N CYS A 120 -2.49 6.13 31.60
CA CYS A 120 -3.86 5.94 31.13
C CYS A 120 -4.00 6.07 29.61
N TYR A 121 -3.01 6.65 28.91
CA TYR A 121 -3.01 6.67 27.45
C TYR A 121 -2.84 5.25 26.91
N SER A 122 -3.50 4.99 25.79
CA SER A 122 -3.21 3.88 24.90
C SER A 122 -2.20 4.28 23.84
N TYR A 123 -1.53 3.32 23.25
CA TYR A 123 -0.76 3.49 22.03
C TYR A 123 -1.18 2.43 21.01
N ALA A 124 -1.12 2.82 19.73
CA ALA A 124 -1.11 1.89 18.62
C ALA A 124 0.21 2.05 17.87
N ARG A 125 0.80 0.96 17.40
CA ARG A 125 2.02 0.96 16.58
C ARG A 125 2.06 -0.17 15.57
N THR A 126 2.69 0.10 14.43
CA THR A 126 3.10 -0.90 13.44
C THR A 126 4.58 -1.19 13.62
N GLU A 127 4.90 -2.28 14.31
CA GLU A 127 6.26 -2.74 14.54
C GLU A 127 6.85 -3.39 13.29
N ILE A 128 8.14 -3.16 13.05
CA ILE A 128 8.92 -3.76 11.97
C ILE A 128 9.98 -4.70 12.56
N HIS A 129 9.91 -5.97 12.17
CA HIS A 129 10.81 -7.01 12.67
C HIS A 129 11.56 -7.64 11.51
N ALA A 130 12.89 -7.65 11.57
CA ALA A 130 13.68 -8.40 10.60
C ALA A 130 13.44 -9.91 10.77
N LYS A 131 13.16 -10.61 9.67
CA LYS A 131 13.08 -12.07 9.62
C LYS A 131 14.46 -12.70 9.71
N SER A 132 14.46 -14.00 9.99
CA SER A 132 15.66 -14.83 9.96
C SER A 132 16.38 -14.71 8.60
N TRP A 133 17.71 -14.63 8.65
CA TRP A 133 18.58 -14.71 7.48
C TRP A 133 18.76 -16.15 6.97
N ARG A 134 18.15 -17.14 7.63
CA ARG A 134 18.16 -18.52 7.19
C ARG A 134 17.34 -18.65 5.90
N LEU A 135 17.97 -19.14 4.84
CA LEU A 135 17.26 -19.53 3.62
C LEU A 135 16.28 -20.67 3.95
N ILE A 136 15.03 -20.49 3.55
CA ILE A 136 14.00 -21.53 3.60
C ILE A 136 13.77 -21.95 2.15
N PRO A 137 13.60 -23.26 1.84
CA PRO A 137 13.53 -23.74 0.45
C PRO A 137 12.52 -22.98 -0.45
N THR A 138 11.49 -22.41 0.17
CA THR A 138 10.32 -21.83 -0.49
C THR A 138 10.02 -20.42 0.00
N GLY A 139 10.98 -19.79 0.67
CA GLY A 139 10.78 -18.47 1.28
C GLY A 139 12.06 -17.65 1.30
N GLY A 140 11.88 -16.37 1.01
CA GLY A 140 12.93 -15.37 1.09
C GLY A 140 13.58 -15.22 2.46
N ARG A 141 14.89 -14.95 2.46
CA ARG A 141 15.65 -14.51 3.65
C ARG A 141 15.90 -13.01 3.60
N GLY A 142 16.10 -12.39 4.77
CA GLY A 142 16.40 -10.95 4.85
C GLY A 142 15.21 -10.02 4.60
N LEU A 143 13.99 -10.53 4.81
CA LEU A 143 12.73 -9.80 4.71
C LEU A 143 12.32 -9.23 6.08
N TYR A 144 11.25 -8.44 6.12
CA TYR A 144 10.67 -7.91 7.36
C TYR A 144 9.23 -8.39 7.58
N ASP A 145 8.82 -8.50 8.85
CA ASP A 145 7.43 -8.64 9.27
C ASP A 145 6.88 -7.33 9.80
N ARG A 146 5.59 -7.13 9.57
CA ARG A 146 4.81 -6.06 10.19
C ARG A 146 3.92 -6.65 11.27
N LYS A 147 3.93 -6.06 12.45
CA LYS A 147 3.04 -6.44 13.55
C LYS A 147 2.31 -5.21 14.07
N GLN A 148 0.98 -5.23 13.99
CA GLN A 148 0.14 -4.22 14.63
C GLN A 148 0.02 -4.54 16.12
N VAL A 149 0.25 -3.54 16.98
CA VAL A 149 0.10 -3.62 18.43
C VAL A 149 -0.73 -2.45 18.91
N LYS A 150 -1.70 -2.72 19.78
CA LYS A 150 -2.54 -1.72 20.44
C LYS A 150 -2.69 -2.09 21.91
N GLU A 151 -2.22 -1.24 22.81
CA GLU A 151 -2.23 -1.50 24.26
C GLU A 151 -2.43 -0.20 25.06
N ILE A 152 -2.86 -0.33 26.31
CA ILE A 152 -2.82 0.75 27.30
C ILE A 152 -1.41 0.79 27.89
N ILE A 153 -0.77 1.96 27.96
CA ILE A 153 0.62 2.11 28.47
C ILE A 153 0.75 1.41 29.82
N GLY A 154 -0.13 1.72 30.75
CA GLY A 154 -0.11 1.13 32.10
C GLY A 154 -0.25 -0.39 32.10
N ASP A 155 -0.92 -1.00 31.14
CA ASP A 155 -1.14 -2.46 31.09
C ASP A 155 -0.07 -3.21 30.31
N SER A 156 0.69 -2.50 29.48
CA SER A 156 1.76 -3.05 28.66
C SER A 156 2.99 -3.48 29.46
N VAL A 157 3.72 -4.45 28.91
CA VAL A 157 5.04 -4.85 29.40
C VAL A 157 6.08 -3.89 28.80
N PRO A 158 7.04 -3.36 29.58
CA PRO A 158 8.10 -2.51 29.05
C PRO A 158 8.88 -3.21 27.94
N ASP A 159 9.13 -2.49 26.85
CA ASP A 159 9.98 -2.97 25.77
C ASP A 159 11.42 -3.11 26.26
N GLN A 160 12.10 -4.16 25.80
CA GLN A 160 13.51 -4.39 26.13
C GLN A 160 14.44 -3.35 25.48
N ALA A 161 14.08 -2.87 24.29
CA ALA A 161 14.81 -1.89 23.51
C ALA A 161 13.82 -1.01 22.73
N ALA A 162 14.32 0.03 22.06
CA ALA A 162 13.48 0.78 21.13
C ALA A 162 13.04 -0.12 19.96
N VAL A 163 11.78 0.01 19.56
CA VAL A 163 11.12 -0.85 18.56
C VAL A 163 11.05 -0.09 17.22
N PRO A 164 11.65 -0.64 16.14
CA PRO A 164 11.48 -0.13 14.78
C PRO A 164 9.99 -0.03 14.41
N THR A 165 9.54 1.14 13.99
CA THR A 165 8.13 1.47 13.86
C THR A 165 7.85 2.24 12.57
N MET A 166 6.85 1.81 11.80
CA MET A 166 6.36 2.57 10.63
C MET A 166 5.40 3.68 11.04
N HIS A 167 4.38 3.33 11.81
CA HIS A 167 3.30 4.21 12.22
C HIS A 167 3.05 4.03 13.71
N THR A 168 2.79 5.11 14.42
CA THR A 168 2.40 5.04 15.83
C THR A 168 1.68 6.30 16.30
N CYS A 169 0.70 6.10 17.18
CA CYS A 169 -0.02 7.16 17.86
C CYS A 169 -0.27 6.80 19.33
N LEU A 170 -0.52 7.83 20.13
CA LEU A 170 -0.93 7.80 21.54
C LEU A 170 -2.33 8.37 21.65
N PHE A 171 -3.22 7.81 22.46
CA PHE A 171 -4.56 8.37 22.62
C PHE A 171 -5.23 8.01 23.95
N ASN A 172 -6.20 8.82 24.40
CA ASN A 172 -6.95 8.60 25.64
C ASN A 172 -8.45 8.96 25.56
N ASP A 173 -9.07 8.81 24.38
CA ASP A 173 -10.43 9.26 24.03
C ASP A 173 -10.63 10.80 24.00
N GLU A 174 -9.78 11.61 24.63
CA GLU A 174 -9.86 13.08 24.57
C GLU A 174 -8.85 13.70 23.61
N LEU A 175 -7.66 13.10 23.53
CA LEU A 175 -6.55 13.57 22.73
C LEU A 175 -5.83 12.39 22.07
N CYS A 176 -5.48 12.54 20.79
CA CYS A 176 -4.65 11.62 20.01
C CYS A 176 -3.39 12.35 19.55
N CYS A 177 -2.20 11.85 19.86
CA CYS A 177 -0.92 12.48 19.56
C CYS A 177 0.01 11.54 18.80
N PHE A 178 0.76 12.05 17.82
CA PHE A 178 1.69 11.22 17.03
C PHE A 178 2.79 12.04 16.36
N VAL A 179 3.75 11.32 15.77
CA VAL A 179 4.79 11.88 14.91
C VAL A 179 4.58 11.36 13.49
N HIS A 180 4.61 12.26 12.50
CA HIS A 180 4.63 11.95 11.08
C HIS A 180 5.94 12.44 10.46
N THR A 181 6.45 11.78 9.42
CA THR A 181 7.68 12.18 8.74
C THR A 181 7.72 11.72 7.28
N ASN A 182 8.47 12.43 6.44
CA ASN A 182 8.75 12.05 5.05
C ASN A 182 9.85 10.97 4.90
N TYR A 183 10.45 10.49 5.99
CA TYR A 183 11.49 9.46 5.90
C TYR A 183 10.88 8.09 5.51
N PRO A 184 11.34 7.44 4.42
CA PRO A 184 10.55 6.39 3.80
C PRO A 184 10.81 4.98 4.34
N VAL A 185 11.91 4.74 5.07
CA VAL A 185 12.34 3.41 5.51
C VAL A 185 12.48 3.37 7.02
N ILE A 186 11.61 2.61 7.70
CA ILE A 186 11.56 2.51 9.17
C ILE A 186 11.70 3.91 9.81
N PRO A 187 10.72 4.80 9.62
CA PRO A 187 10.84 6.21 9.98
C PRO A 187 11.05 6.48 11.46
N LEU A 188 10.47 5.64 12.32
CA LEU A 188 10.36 5.91 13.74
C LEU A 188 10.91 4.76 14.57
N LEU A 189 11.29 5.11 15.78
CA LEU A 189 11.51 4.22 16.90
C LEU A 189 10.47 4.54 17.97
N SER A 190 9.81 3.52 18.50
CA SER A 190 8.89 3.67 19.63
C SER A 190 9.35 2.86 20.83
N LYS A 191 8.94 3.25 22.05
CA LYS A 191 9.29 2.50 23.25
C LYS A 191 8.31 2.71 24.39
N ALA A 192 7.65 1.64 24.82
CA ALA A 192 6.99 1.55 26.12
C ALA A 192 8.07 1.31 27.19
N SER A 193 8.20 2.22 28.15
CA SER A 193 9.22 2.18 29.20
C SER A 193 8.60 2.12 30.58
N GLY A 194 9.28 1.45 31.52
CA GLY A 194 8.88 1.40 32.92
C GLY A 194 9.96 2.02 33.80
N SER A 195 9.59 3.01 34.64
CA SER A 195 10.50 3.61 35.63
C SER A 195 10.88 2.69 36.79
N GLY A 196 10.28 1.49 36.85
CA GLY A 196 10.38 0.55 37.97
C GLY A 196 9.36 0.83 39.08
N LYS A 197 8.60 1.94 39.00
CA LYS A 197 7.51 2.28 39.93
C LYS A 197 6.43 1.17 39.97
N TYR A 198 6.10 0.61 38.81
CA TYR A 198 5.19 -0.53 38.68
C TYR A 198 5.95 -1.72 38.11
N LYS A 199 6.34 -2.66 38.98
CA LYS A 199 7.21 -3.77 38.59
C LYS A 199 6.60 -4.58 37.42
N GLY A 200 7.31 -4.62 36.29
CA GLY A 200 6.92 -5.37 35.11
C GLY A 200 5.90 -4.68 34.20
N ARG A 201 5.53 -3.42 34.48
CA ARG A 201 4.57 -2.63 33.71
C ARG A 201 5.25 -1.37 33.17
N ALA A 202 4.84 -0.94 31.99
CA ALA A 202 5.25 0.36 31.49
C ALA A 202 4.47 1.48 32.20
N ASP A 203 5.06 2.67 32.22
CA ASP A 203 4.48 3.89 32.75
C ASP A 203 4.76 5.10 31.85
N SER A 204 5.41 4.88 30.72
CA SER A 204 5.66 5.89 29.71
C SER A 204 5.77 5.27 28.33
N TYR A 205 5.55 6.09 27.31
CA TYR A 205 5.73 5.74 25.92
C TYR A 205 6.38 6.91 25.18
N ALA A 206 7.36 6.63 24.33
CA ALA A 206 8.09 7.64 23.58
C ALA A 206 8.17 7.28 22.09
N ILE A 207 8.13 8.31 21.25
CA ILE A 207 8.28 8.26 19.80
C ILE A 207 9.48 9.12 19.42
N THR A 208 10.46 8.49 18.79
CA THR A 208 11.74 9.08 18.38
C THR A 208 11.89 8.87 16.88
N PRO A 209 12.43 9.83 16.12
CA PRO A 209 12.82 9.55 14.74
C PRO A 209 13.90 8.47 14.71
N ASN A 210 13.89 7.63 13.68
CA ASN A 210 14.99 6.70 13.46
C ASN A 210 16.22 7.45 12.89
N THR A 211 17.34 6.74 12.73
CA THR A 211 18.53 7.25 12.06
C THR A 211 18.16 7.86 10.70
N TYR A 212 18.42 9.16 10.54
CA TYR A 212 18.27 9.82 9.26
C TYR A 212 19.56 9.62 8.45
N GLN A 213 19.48 8.82 7.40
CA GLN A 213 20.55 8.69 6.44
C GLN A 213 20.44 9.84 5.44
N TYR A 214 21.18 10.93 5.73
CA TYR A 214 21.25 12.14 4.92
C TYR A 214 21.86 11.87 3.54
N ARG A 215 22.89 11.03 3.47
CA ARG A 215 23.58 10.72 2.22
C ARG A 215 23.43 9.25 1.87
N VAL A 216 23.02 9.01 0.63
CA VAL A 216 22.88 7.69 0.02
C VAL A 216 23.77 7.69 -1.22
N ARG A 217 24.90 6.98 -1.15
CA ARG A 217 25.99 7.07 -2.13
C ARG A 217 26.45 8.52 -2.38
N ASN A 218 26.30 9.00 -3.61
CA ASN A 218 26.64 10.35 -4.03
C ASN A 218 25.45 11.31 -4.01
N ARG A 219 24.29 10.88 -3.48
CA ARG A 219 23.06 11.67 -3.42
C ARG A 219 22.79 12.14 -1.99
N VAL A 220 22.29 13.36 -1.88
CA VAL A 220 21.73 13.89 -0.64
C VAL A 220 20.22 13.69 -0.67
N MET A 221 19.66 13.28 0.46
CA MET A 221 18.22 13.20 0.64
C MET A 221 17.63 14.60 0.75
N GLU A 222 16.35 14.75 0.37
CA GLU A 222 15.57 15.94 0.64
C GLU A 222 15.57 16.28 2.14
N PRO A 223 15.32 17.56 2.52
CA PRO A 223 15.18 17.95 3.91
C PRO A 223 14.26 16.99 4.68
N LEU A 224 14.69 16.61 5.89
CA LEU A 224 13.88 15.77 6.76
C LEU A 224 12.75 16.62 7.33
N GLU A 225 11.52 16.26 6.98
CA GLU A 225 10.32 16.88 7.48
C GLU A 225 9.65 15.96 8.48
N MET A 226 9.29 16.53 9.63
CA MET A 226 8.58 15.83 10.70
C MET A 226 7.48 16.72 11.25
N SER A 227 6.41 16.11 11.74
CA SER A 227 5.28 16.81 12.36
C SER A 227 4.91 16.11 13.65
N VAL A 228 4.78 16.87 14.74
CA VAL A 228 4.17 16.41 15.99
C VAL A 228 2.75 16.94 16.04
N VAL A 229 1.77 16.04 16.01
CA VAL A 229 0.36 16.39 15.78
C VAL A 229 -0.48 16.03 17.00
N PHE A 230 -1.47 16.87 17.31
CA PHE A 230 -2.41 16.73 18.42
C PHE A 230 -3.85 16.79 17.88
N LEU A 231 -4.56 15.67 17.82
CA LEU A 231 -5.94 15.60 17.35
C LEU A 231 -6.90 15.43 18.54
N THR A 232 -8.04 16.11 18.49
CA THR A 232 -9.24 15.71 19.25
C THR A 232 -10.09 14.79 18.39
N ASP A 233 -11.36 14.56 18.75
CA ASP A 233 -12.33 13.87 17.90
C ASP A 233 -12.50 14.62 16.56
N THR A 234 -12.03 14.01 15.46
CA THR A 234 -12.07 14.57 14.11
C THR A 234 -13.15 13.93 13.23
N ASN A 235 -13.70 12.78 13.62
CA ASN A 235 -14.71 12.05 12.87
C ASN A 235 -16.13 12.13 13.48
N GLY A 236 -16.26 12.77 14.64
CA GLY A 236 -17.52 13.02 15.35
C GLY A 236 -18.09 11.78 16.05
N ASP A 237 -17.27 10.79 16.39
CA ASP A 237 -17.72 9.58 17.10
C ASP A 237 -17.67 9.70 18.64
N GLY A 238 -17.22 10.86 19.13
CA GLY A 238 -17.11 11.19 20.55
C GLY A 238 -15.78 10.80 21.19
N LYS A 239 -14.78 10.34 20.42
CA LYS A 239 -13.46 9.95 20.92
C LYS A 239 -12.34 10.44 20.01
N ALA A 240 -11.21 10.79 20.59
CA ALA A 240 -9.95 10.97 19.90
C ALA A 240 -9.11 9.68 20.06
N ASP A 241 -8.92 8.92 18.99
CA ASP A 241 -8.19 7.65 19.02
C ASP A 241 -7.42 7.32 17.74
N GLU A 242 -7.05 6.04 17.55
CA GLU A 242 -6.29 5.59 16.37
C GLU A 242 -7.02 5.83 15.05
N CYS A 243 -8.35 5.96 15.06
CA CYS A 243 -9.12 6.23 13.85
C CYS A 243 -8.83 7.64 13.36
N ASP A 244 -8.81 8.65 14.24
CA ASP A 244 -8.43 10.02 13.87
C ASP A 244 -7.03 10.08 13.28
N TYR A 245 -6.09 9.35 13.88
CA TYR A 245 -4.73 9.21 13.36
C TYR A 245 -4.70 8.62 11.95
N GLN A 246 -5.42 7.52 11.73
CA GLN A 246 -5.47 6.87 10.41
C GLN A 246 -6.14 7.74 9.35
N LEU A 247 -7.21 8.48 9.69
CA LEU A 247 -7.84 9.44 8.78
C LEU A 247 -6.91 10.59 8.44
N TRP A 248 -6.17 11.10 9.43
CA TRP A 248 -5.19 12.16 9.21
C TRP A 248 -4.09 11.70 8.26
N LEU A 249 -3.53 10.50 8.46
CA LEU A 249 -2.53 9.93 7.56
C LEU A 249 -3.08 9.72 6.15
N ASN A 250 -4.27 9.14 6.04
CA ASN A 250 -4.93 8.94 4.75
C ASN A 250 -5.01 10.25 3.95
N ARG A 251 -5.39 11.36 4.60
CA ARG A 251 -5.49 12.68 3.96
C ARG A 251 -4.15 13.29 3.56
N LYS A 252 -3.02 12.85 4.13
CA LYS A 252 -1.67 13.28 3.74
C LYS A 252 -1.12 12.47 2.58
N PHE A 253 -1.56 11.23 2.46
CA PHE A 253 -1.11 10.31 1.42
C PHE A 253 -1.68 10.68 0.05
N PRO A 254 -0.86 10.56 -1.02
CA PRO A 254 -1.33 10.77 -2.38
C PRO A 254 -2.35 9.71 -2.77
N ASP A 255 -3.28 10.08 -3.65
CA ASP A 255 -4.25 9.14 -4.19
C ASP A 255 -3.58 8.13 -5.12
N ALA A 256 -4.08 6.89 -5.11
CA ALA A 256 -3.75 5.90 -6.12
C ALA A 256 -4.17 6.40 -7.51
N ASP A 257 -3.46 5.93 -8.53
CA ASP A 257 -3.85 6.17 -9.92
C ASP A 257 -5.33 5.76 -10.15
N PRO A 258 -6.16 6.64 -10.73
CA PRO A 258 -7.58 6.37 -10.97
C PRO A 258 -7.88 5.08 -11.73
N ILE A 259 -6.97 4.59 -12.59
CA ILE A 259 -7.20 3.39 -13.39
C ILE A 259 -7.59 2.18 -12.53
N TYR A 260 -7.03 2.04 -11.32
CA TYR A 260 -7.33 0.90 -10.43
C TYR A 260 -8.63 1.06 -9.65
N LYS A 261 -9.10 2.29 -9.45
CA LYS A 261 -10.39 2.58 -8.81
C LYS A 261 -11.56 2.39 -9.78
N GLU A 262 -11.30 2.64 -11.06
CA GLU A 262 -12.32 2.65 -12.10
C GLU A 262 -12.48 1.29 -12.80
N ALA A 263 -11.43 0.47 -12.85
CA ALA A 263 -11.42 -0.81 -13.54
C ALA A 263 -11.57 -2.04 -12.62
N ILE A 264 -12.00 -3.15 -13.21
CA ILE A 264 -11.79 -4.48 -12.66
C ILE A 264 -10.45 -4.99 -13.19
N TRP A 265 -9.51 -5.25 -12.30
CA TRP A 265 -8.18 -5.68 -12.68
C TRP A 265 -7.90 -7.09 -12.18
N TYR A 266 -7.27 -7.90 -13.04
CA TYR A 266 -6.98 -9.31 -12.78
C TYR A 266 -5.78 -9.82 -13.59
N LYS A 267 -5.26 -10.98 -13.21
CA LYS A 267 -4.21 -11.70 -13.92
C LYS A 267 -4.82 -12.79 -14.79
N VAL A 268 -4.28 -12.97 -15.99
CA VAL A 268 -4.54 -14.14 -16.83
C VAL A 268 -3.27 -14.98 -16.91
N PHE A 269 -3.35 -16.21 -16.42
CA PHE A 269 -2.23 -17.14 -16.39
C PHE A 269 -2.10 -17.85 -17.74
N CYS A 270 -1.10 -17.44 -18.52
CA CYS A 270 -0.92 -17.91 -19.90
C CYS A 270 -0.16 -19.23 -19.97
N ALA A 271 0.99 -19.33 -19.31
CA ALA A 271 1.83 -20.51 -19.38
C ALA A 271 2.80 -20.62 -18.20
N GLU A 272 3.31 -21.82 -17.98
CA GLU A 272 4.48 -22.09 -17.13
C GLU A 272 5.27 -23.30 -17.68
N ARG A 273 6.53 -23.42 -17.28
CA ARG A 273 7.45 -24.46 -17.78
C ARG A 273 6.91 -25.88 -17.60
N LYS A 274 6.27 -26.18 -16.45
CA LYS A 274 5.84 -27.54 -16.08
C LYS A 274 4.54 -27.98 -16.76
N ARG A 275 3.51 -27.14 -16.75
CA ARG A 275 2.19 -27.45 -17.36
C ARG A 275 2.10 -27.05 -18.84
N GLY A 276 2.99 -26.21 -19.34
CA GLY A 276 2.92 -25.65 -20.69
C GLY A 276 1.87 -24.54 -20.78
N VAL A 277 1.16 -24.47 -21.91
CA VAL A 277 0.20 -23.39 -22.19
C VAL A 277 -1.15 -23.67 -21.55
N LEU A 278 -1.55 -22.79 -20.62
CA LEU A 278 -2.81 -22.82 -19.88
C LEU A 278 -3.86 -21.89 -20.49
N THR A 279 -3.42 -20.77 -21.09
CA THR A 279 -4.29 -19.80 -21.77
C THR A 279 -3.56 -19.20 -22.97
N THR A 280 -4.09 -19.39 -24.18
CA THR A 280 -3.56 -18.75 -25.42
C THR A 280 -4.07 -17.31 -25.56
N PHE A 281 -3.49 -16.52 -26.48
CA PHE A 281 -3.97 -15.15 -26.75
C PHE A 281 -5.44 -15.10 -27.16
N LYS A 282 -5.89 -16.06 -27.98
CA LYS A 282 -7.30 -16.17 -28.38
C LYS A 282 -8.23 -16.46 -27.20
N GLU A 283 -7.78 -17.29 -26.27
CA GLU A 283 -8.55 -17.65 -25.07
C GLU A 283 -8.55 -16.51 -24.04
N THR A 284 -7.46 -15.76 -23.93
CA THR A 284 -7.41 -14.51 -23.17
C THR A 284 -8.48 -13.53 -23.67
N LEU A 285 -8.61 -13.35 -24.99
CA LEU A 285 -9.66 -12.48 -25.55
C LEU A 285 -11.08 -12.97 -25.19
N ASP A 286 -11.30 -14.28 -25.17
CA ASP A 286 -12.60 -14.86 -24.80
C ASP A 286 -12.93 -14.65 -23.31
N ILE A 287 -11.93 -14.73 -22.42
CA ILE A 287 -12.07 -14.35 -21.00
C ILE A 287 -12.45 -12.87 -20.89
N ILE A 288 -11.71 -11.98 -21.56
CA ILE A 288 -11.95 -10.52 -21.55
C ILE A 288 -13.36 -10.19 -22.04
N ARG A 289 -13.80 -10.82 -23.14
CA ARG A 289 -15.14 -10.65 -23.70
C ARG A 289 -16.23 -11.08 -22.70
N GLN A 290 -16.06 -12.22 -22.04
CA GLN A 290 -17.05 -12.72 -21.08
C GLN A 290 -17.12 -11.87 -19.82
N ILE A 291 -15.97 -11.38 -19.33
CA ILE A 291 -15.93 -10.44 -18.19
C ILE A 291 -16.54 -9.09 -18.60
N HIS A 292 -16.28 -8.60 -19.81
CA HIS A 292 -16.93 -7.39 -20.33
C HIS A 292 -18.46 -7.52 -20.32
N HIS A 293 -18.99 -8.62 -20.85
CA HIS A 293 -20.44 -8.83 -20.90
C HIS A 293 -21.07 -9.01 -19.51
N ILE A 294 -20.45 -9.81 -18.64
CA ILE A 294 -21.01 -10.08 -17.31
C ILE A 294 -20.97 -8.86 -16.40
N THR A 295 -20.11 -7.88 -16.68
CA THR A 295 -20.00 -6.62 -15.91
C THR A 295 -20.75 -5.45 -16.54
N GLY A 296 -21.36 -5.63 -17.71
CA GLY A 296 -22.01 -4.53 -18.45
C GLY A 296 -21.02 -3.52 -19.03
N GLY A 297 -19.76 -3.92 -19.25
CA GLY A 297 -18.73 -3.10 -19.90
C GLY A 297 -17.93 -2.19 -18.97
N VAL A 298 -17.83 -2.55 -17.68
CA VAL A 298 -16.91 -1.89 -16.74
C VAL A 298 -15.47 -1.98 -17.31
N PRO A 299 -14.66 -0.91 -17.20
CA PRO A 299 -13.26 -0.95 -17.66
C PRO A 299 -12.49 -2.13 -17.05
N GLN A 300 -11.55 -2.69 -17.81
CA GLN A 300 -10.74 -3.83 -17.36
C GLN A 300 -9.24 -3.54 -17.46
N ILE A 301 -8.45 -4.13 -16.56
CA ILE A 301 -7.00 -4.23 -16.68
C ILE A 301 -6.60 -5.71 -16.57
N VAL A 302 -5.88 -6.22 -17.56
CA VAL A 302 -5.44 -7.62 -17.58
C VAL A 302 -3.93 -7.71 -17.59
N TYR A 303 -3.35 -8.33 -16.57
CA TYR A 303 -1.93 -8.67 -16.55
C TYR A 303 -1.70 -10.08 -17.09
N LEU A 304 -0.93 -10.21 -18.17
CA LEU A 304 -0.58 -11.51 -18.73
C LEU A 304 0.58 -12.13 -17.94
N VAL A 305 0.32 -13.22 -17.22
CA VAL A 305 1.33 -13.96 -16.47
C VAL A 305 1.90 -15.08 -17.35
N GLY A 306 3.23 -15.15 -17.49
CA GLY A 306 3.88 -16.13 -18.37
C GLY A 306 3.74 -15.84 -19.87
N TRP A 307 3.58 -14.57 -20.23
CA TRP A 307 3.50 -14.10 -21.62
C TRP A 307 4.82 -14.26 -22.39
N GLN A 308 5.95 -14.34 -21.68
CA GLN A 308 7.30 -14.37 -22.24
C GLN A 308 7.98 -15.75 -22.14
N PHE A 309 9.02 -15.96 -22.94
CA PHE A 309 9.87 -17.17 -22.97
C PHE A 309 9.07 -18.48 -22.93
N ASP A 310 9.21 -19.28 -21.88
CA ASP A 310 8.58 -20.58 -21.70
C ASP A 310 7.41 -20.54 -20.68
N GLY A 311 7.01 -19.35 -20.23
CA GLY A 311 5.95 -19.12 -19.24
C GLY A 311 6.43 -18.37 -18.00
N HIS A 312 5.60 -18.36 -16.96
CA HIS A 312 5.88 -17.76 -15.65
C HIS A 312 7.18 -18.32 -15.07
N ASP A 313 7.95 -17.46 -14.38
CA ASP A 313 9.27 -17.75 -13.82
C ASP A 313 10.26 -18.33 -14.83
N THR A 314 10.29 -17.77 -16.04
CA THR A 314 11.29 -18.13 -17.06
C THR A 314 11.90 -16.91 -17.72
N GLY A 315 13.20 -17.00 -18.00
CA GLY A 315 13.94 -16.01 -18.77
C GLY A 315 14.44 -14.79 -18.00
N TYR A 316 14.06 -14.58 -16.74
CA TYR A 316 14.51 -13.43 -15.96
C TYR A 316 16.03 -13.41 -15.74
N PRO A 317 16.68 -12.23 -15.88
CA PRO A 317 16.05 -10.91 -15.95
C PRO A 317 15.74 -10.39 -17.37
N SER A 318 15.91 -11.20 -18.41
CA SER A 318 15.52 -10.82 -19.78
C SER A 318 14.00 -10.69 -19.93
N LEU A 319 13.58 -9.69 -20.70
CA LEU A 319 12.16 -9.34 -20.96
C LEU A 319 11.85 -9.22 -22.46
N ASN A 320 12.68 -9.82 -23.31
CA ASN A 320 12.78 -9.52 -24.74
C ASN A 320 12.25 -10.63 -25.68
N VAL A 321 11.49 -11.61 -25.17
CA VAL A 321 10.96 -12.74 -25.96
C VAL A 321 9.49 -12.98 -25.66
N ILE A 322 8.62 -12.80 -26.65
CA ILE A 322 7.22 -13.24 -26.59
C ILE A 322 7.19 -14.77 -26.66
N ASN A 323 6.43 -15.43 -25.79
CA ASN A 323 6.26 -16.88 -25.82
C ASN A 323 5.48 -17.29 -27.07
N PRO A 324 6.12 -17.96 -28.06
CA PRO A 324 5.47 -18.27 -29.32
C PRO A 324 4.39 -19.36 -29.19
N LYS A 325 4.38 -20.11 -28.08
CA LYS A 325 3.41 -21.19 -27.84
C LYS A 325 2.02 -20.65 -27.48
N LEU A 326 1.91 -19.37 -27.14
CA LEU A 326 0.63 -18.73 -26.80
C LEU A 326 -0.21 -18.37 -28.04
N ALA A 327 0.42 -18.38 -29.22
CA ALA A 327 -0.21 -18.07 -30.49
C ALA A 327 -0.71 -19.33 -31.19
N VAL A 328 -1.73 -19.18 -32.04
CA VAL A 328 -2.22 -20.25 -32.91
C VAL A 328 -1.15 -20.58 -33.96
N ASN A 329 -0.51 -19.56 -34.52
CA ASN A 329 0.69 -19.69 -35.34
C ASN A 329 1.91 -19.12 -34.60
N PRO A 330 2.84 -19.97 -34.11
CA PRO A 330 4.05 -19.54 -33.41
C PRO A 330 4.88 -18.48 -34.15
N ASP A 331 4.95 -18.52 -35.48
CA ASP A 331 5.71 -17.56 -36.30
C ASP A 331 5.06 -16.16 -36.34
N LYS A 332 3.81 -16.05 -35.90
CA LYS A 332 3.00 -14.82 -35.88
C LYS A 332 2.66 -14.37 -34.46
N ALA A 333 3.34 -14.88 -33.43
CA ALA A 333 2.98 -14.62 -32.04
C ALA A 333 2.92 -13.13 -31.68
N ARG A 334 3.84 -12.32 -32.21
CA ARG A 334 3.78 -10.85 -32.02
C ARG A 334 2.55 -10.25 -32.68
N GLU A 335 2.21 -10.65 -33.91
CA GLU A 335 1.03 -10.15 -34.63
C GLU A 335 -0.26 -10.52 -33.88
N GLU A 336 -0.39 -11.76 -33.43
CA GLU A 336 -1.57 -12.22 -32.66
C GLU A 336 -1.68 -11.53 -31.30
N LEU A 337 -0.56 -11.24 -30.62
CA LEU A 337 -0.56 -10.43 -29.41
C LEU A 337 -1.04 -9.00 -29.69
N MET A 338 -0.58 -8.37 -30.78
CA MET A 338 -1.06 -7.02 -31.15
C MET A 338 -2.55 -7.02 -31.47
N GLU A 339 -3.06 -8.05 -32.16
CA GLU A 339 -4.49 -8.22 -32.44
C GLU A 339 -5.31 -8.38 -31.16
N LEU A 340 -4.84 -9.18 -30.20
CA LEU A 340 -5.44 -9.31 -28.88
C LEU A 340 -5.54 -7.94 -28.18
N ILE A 341 -4.44 -7.17 -28.13
CA ILE A 341 -4.40 -5.85 -27.46
C ILE A 341 -5.37 -4.87 -28.12
N GLN A 342 -5.35 -4.77 -29.45
CA GLN A 342 -6.22 -3.84 -30.18
C GLN A 342 -7.69 -4.21 -29.98
N THR A 343 -8.04 -5.49 -30.12
CA THR A 343 -9.43 -5.96 -29.98
C THR A 343 -9.93 -5.80 -28.55
N ALA A 344 -9.11 -6.14 -27.55
CA ALA A 344 -9.45 -5.95 -26.14
C ALA A 344 -9.78 -4.49 -25.80
N LYS A 345 -9.00 -3.56 -26.36
CA LYS A 345 -9.23 -2.12 -26.20
C LYS A 345 -10.50 -1.65 -26.90
N ASP A 346 -10.61 -1.91 -28.20
CA ASP A 346 -11.64 -1.32 -29.05
C ASP A 346 -13.04 -1.90 -28.80
N GLU A 347 -13.12 -3.21 -28.53
CA GLU A 347 -14.40 -3.89 -28.37
C GLU A 347 -14.81 -4.09 -26.90
N TYR A 348 -13.84 -4.20 -25.99
CA TYR A 348 -14.11 -4.67 -24.62
C TYR A 348 -13.67 -3.73 -23.50
N ASN A 349 -13.22 -2.51 -23.83
CA ASN A 349 -12.78 -1.49 -22.87
C ASN A 349 -11.71 -2.06 -21.89
N CYS A 350 -10.79 -2.85 -22.43
CA CYS A 350 -9.78 -3.56 -21.66
C CYS A 350 -8.39 -3.04 -22.01
N THR A 351 -7.63 -2.67 -20.97
CA THR A 351 -6.20 -2.40 -21.06
C THR A 351 -5.44 -3.70 -20.76
N ILE A 352 -4.72 -4.22 -21.75
CA ILE A 352 -3.79 -5.34 -21.53
C ILE A 352 -2.44 -4.79 -21.07
N SER A 353 -1.86 -5.47 -20.09
CA SER A 353 -0.57 -5.20 -19.48
C SER A 353 0.13 -6.52 -19.14
N TYR A 354 1.32 -6.44 -18.58
CA TYR A 354 2.26 -7.55 -18.42
C TYR A 354 2.67 -7.71 -16.97
N HIS A 355 2.74 -8.96 -16.54
CA HIS A 355 3.50 -9.36 -15.37
C HIS A 355 4.96 -9.57 -15.80
N ILE A 356 5.88 -8.82 -15.20
CA ILE A 356 7.32 -8.91 -15.41
C ILE A 356 8.02 -8.95 -14.05
N ASN A 357 9.29 -9.34 -14.03
CA ASN A 357 10.09 -9.39 -12.80
C ASN A 357 11.46 -8.73 -13.04
N VAL A 358 11.88 -7.88 -12.12
CA VAL A 358 13.16 -7.17 -12.14
C VAL A 358 14.06 -7.50 -10.94
N ASP A 359 13.60 -8.41 -10.06
CA ASP A 359 14.31 -8.88 -8.86
C ASP A 359 15.04 -10.21 -9.11
N ASP A 360 14.47 -11.07 -9.94
CA ASP A 360 14.93 -12.44 -10.16
C ASP A 360 15.99 -12.52 -11.27
N ALA A 361 17.03 -13.30 -11.01
CA ALA A 361 18.01 -13.68 -12.02
C ALA A 361 18.23 -15.19 -12.08
N TYR A 362 18.19 -15.72 -13.31
CA TYR A 362 18.46 -17.12 -13.62
C TYR A 362 19.74 -17.27 -14.43
N GLU A 363 20.58 -18.25 -14.10
CA GLU A 363 21.88 -18.47 -14.75
C GLU A 363 21.81 -18.78 -16.26
N ASP A 364 20.68 -19.32 -16.71
CA ASP A 364 20.42 -19.67 -18.12
C ASP A 364 19.79 -18.50 -18.93
N SER A 365 19.54 -17.35 -18.30
CA SER A 365 18.97 -16.17 -18.95
C SER A 365 20.00 -15.45 -19.83
N PRO A 366 19.61 -14.94 -21.01
CA PRO A 366 20.50 -14.16 -21.88
C PRO A 366 21.16 -12.95 -21.20
N ASP A 367 20.44 -12.27 -20.30
CA ASP A 367 20.94 -11.09 -19.59
C ASP A 367 21.48 -11.43 -18.18
N TRP A 368 21.81 -12.71 -17.92
CA TRP A 368 22.47 -13.11 -16.69
C TRP A 368 23.77 -12.34 -16.48
N ASN A 369 23.85 -11.60 -15.38
CA ASN A 369 25.05 -10.86 -15.01
C ASN A 369 25.34 -10.98 -13.50
N PRO A 370 26.36 -11.76 -13.10
CA PRO A 370 26.78 -11.88 -11.70
C PRO A 370 27.17 -10.55 -11.04
N GLY A 371 27.54 -9.53 -11.81
CA GLY A 371 27.89 -8.20 -11.31
C GLY A 371 26.70 -7.45 -10.71
N ASN A 372 25.48 -7.75 -11.16
CA ASN A 372 24.27 -7.07 -10.69
C ASN A 372 23.62 -7.78 -9.49
N LEU A 373 24.10 -8.97 -9.12
CA LEU A 373 23.51 -9.74 -8.03
C LEU A 373 23.84 -9.15 -6.67
N SER A 374 22.90 -9.26 -5.73
CA SER A 374 23.18 -9.02 -4.31
C SER A 374 24.16 -10.06 -3.78
N ARG A 375 24.95 -9.68 -2.78
CA ARG A 375 25.95 -10.53 -2.13
C ARG A 375 25.58 -10.80 -0.68
N ASP A 376 25.79 -12.02 -0.21
CA ASP A 376 25.75 -12.37 1.21
C ASP A 376 27.00 -11.87 1.95
N PRO A 377 27.00 -11.81 3.29
CA PRO A 377 28.15 -11.37 4.08
C PRO A 377 29.46 -12.15 3.85
N ASP A 378 29.39 -13.36 3.31
CA ASP A 378 30.55 -14.18 2.92
C ASP A 378 31.03 -13.93 1.47
N GLY A 379 30.38 -13.01 0.75
CA GLY A 379 30.66 -12.65 -0.64
C GLY A 379 29.96 -13.55 -1.68
N ALA A 380 29.22 -14.58 -1.26
CA ALA A 380 28.47 -15.43 -2.19
C ALA A 380 27.34 -14.65 -2.87
N ALA A 381 26.95 -15.05 -4.09
CA ALA A 381 25.76 -14.52 -4.73
C ALA A 381 24.51 -14.89 -3.90
N ARG A 382 23.66 -13.91 -3.61
CA ARG A 382 22.51 -14.11 -2.74
C ARG A 382 21.42 -14.87 -3.48
N VAL A 383 21.24 -16.13 -3.09
CA VAL A 383 20.12 -16.96 -3.52
C VAL A 383 18.81 -16.45 -2.90
N TRP A 384 17.79 -16.27 -3.74
CA TRP A 384 16.39 -16.00 -3.40
C TRP A 384 15.65 -17.30 -3.11
N LEU A 385 15.62 -18.21 -4.09
CA LEU A 385 14.98 -19.53 -4.01
C LEU A 385 15.93 -20.62 -4.50
N ASP A 386 15.91 -21.77 -3.82
CA ASP A 386 16.71 -22.96 -4.17
C ASP A 386 15.76 -24.09 -4.54
N LEU A 387 15.18 -23.98 -5.74
CA LEU A 387 14.24 -24.94 -6.34
C LEU A 387 14.99 -25.94 -7.26
N GLU A 388 14.33 -26.47 -8.29
CA GLU A 388 15.01 -27.26 -9.34
C GLU A 388 16.08 -26.44 -10.07
N GLN A 389 15.90 -25.12 -10.13
CA GLN A 389 16.86 -24.13 -10.59
C GLN A 389 17.03 -23.07 -9.49
N ARG A 390 18.27 -22.59 -9.31
CA ARG A 390 18.54 -21.49 -8.38
C ARG A 390 18.11 -20.17 -8.96
N VAL A 391 17.49 -19.37 -8.10
CA VAL A 391 17.07 -18.01 -8.36
C VAL A 391 17.90 -17.08 -7.49
N TYR A 392 18.47 -16.03 -8.07
CA TYR A 392 19.31 -15.07 -7.35
C TYR A 392 18.64 -13.70 -7.30
N HIS A 393 18.89 -12.96 -6.22
CA HIS A 393 18.47 -11.56 -6.11
C HIS A 393 19.35 -10.66 -6.96
N ILE A 394 18.70 -9.77 -7.70
CA ILE A 394 19.29 -8.59 -8.30
C ILE A 394 19.34 -7.48 -7.25
N SER A 395 20.51 -6.85 -7.09
CA SER A 395 20.58 -5.56 -6.41
C SER A 395 20.14 -4.50 -7.40
N HIS A 396 18.99 -3.89 -7.14
CA HIS A 396 18.42 -2.86 -8.01
C HIS A 396 19.39 -1.69 -8.15
N THR A 397 20.12 -1.35 -7.08
CA THR A 397 21.13 -0.29 -7.11
C THR A 397 22.21 -0.56 -8.15
N LYS A 398 22.82 -1.76 -8.13
CA LYS A 398 23.88 -2.12 -9.10
C LYS A 398 23.35 -2.20 -10.52
N ASP A 399 22.15 -2.74 -10.66
CA ASP A 399 21.52 -2.96 -11.96
C ASP A 399 21.11 -1.63 -12.63
N VAL A 400 20.66 -0.65 -11.86
CA VAL A 400 20.41 0.73 -12.30
C VAL A 400 21.72 1.44 -12.65
N GLU A 401 22.73 1.39 -11.77
CA GLU A 401 24.00 2.10 -11.98
C GLU A 401 24.79 1.57 -13.18
N SER A 402 24.71 0.29 -13.45
CA SER A 402 25.32 -0.32 -14.64
C SER A 402 24.56 0.00 -15.94
N GLY A 403 23.33 0.52 -15.85
CA GLY A 403 22.44 0.79 -16.97
C GLY A 403 21.75 -0.46 -17.54
N HIS A 404 22.01 -1.64 -16.97
CA HIS A 404 21.44 -2.90 -17.44
C HIS A 404 19.93 -2.97 -17.20
N ALA A 405 19.43 -2.45 -16.06
CA ALA A 405 18.00 -2.38 -15.79
C ALA A 405 17.26 -1.69 -16.95
N PHE A 406 17.68 -0.47 -17.28
CA PHE A 406 17.04 0.32 -18.33
C PHE A 406 17.22 -0.27 -19.74
N ALA A 407 18.35 -0.91 -20.01
CA ALA A 407 18.54 -1.61 -21.29
C ALA A 407 17.53 -2.75 -21.49
N ARG A 408 17.17 -3.48 -20.42
CA ARG A 408 16.15 -4.55 -20.48
C ARG A 408 14.74 -3.98 -20.54
N LEU A 409 14.46 -2.92 -19.78
CA LEU A 409 13.17 -2.22 -19.82
C LEU A 409 12.90 -1.56 -21.18
N GLU A 410 13.90 -0.98 -21.82
CA GLU A 410 13.75 -0.43 -23.19
C GLU A 410 13.45 -1.54 -24.20
N GLN A 411 14.18 -2.66 -24.16
CA GLN A 411 13.89 -3.81 -25.03
C GLN A 411 12.46 -4.34 -24.84
N PHE A 412 11.97 -4.36 -23.59
CA PHE A 412 10.59 -4.73 -23.28
C PHE A 412 9.59 -3.78 -23.93
N LEU A 413 9.77 -2.47 -23.77
CA LEU A 413 8.89 -1.45 -24.34
C LEU A 413 8.97 -1.37 -25.88
N GLU A 414 10.09 -1.74 -26.50
CA GLU A 414 10.21 -1.90 -27.95
C GLU A 414 9.50 -3.17 -28.47
N LEU A 415 9.52 -4.24 -27.67
CA LEU A 415 8.93 -5.53 -28.03
C LEU A 415 7.40 -5.48 -28.04
N VAL A 416 6.82 -4.94 -26.97
CA VAL A 416 5.37 -4.92 -26.72
C VAL A 416 4.87 -3.53 -26.28
N PRO A 417 3.66 -3.13 -26.67
CA PRO A 417 3.10 -1.84 -26.25
C PRO A 417 2.59 -1.93 -24.80
N VAL A 418 2.91 -0.92 -23.99
CA VAL A 418 2.42 -0.76 -22.61
C VAL A 418 1.76 0.61 -22.51
N GLU A 419 0.45 0.66 -22.22
CA GLU A 419 -0.31 1.91 -22.33
C GLU A 419 -0.44 2.67 -21.01
N LYS A 420 -0.81 2.00 -19.91
CA LYS A 420 -1.19 2.68 -18.65
C LYS A 420 -0.52 2.13 -17.40
N THR A 421 -0.21 0.85 -17.38
CA THR A 421 0.32 0.18 -16.18
C THR A 421 1.21 -0.99 -16.55
N VAL A 422 2.10 -1.39 -15.64
CA VAL A 422 2.84 -2.65 -15.63
C VAL A 422 2.82 -3.27 -14.22
N HIS A 423 2.86 -4.60 -14.14
CA HIS A 423 2.96 -5.30 -12.86
C HIS A 423 4.38 -5.82 -12.66
N LEU A 424 5.09 -5.28 -11.66
CA LEU A 424 6.40 -5.75 -11.22
C LEU A 424 6.21 -6.78 -10.10
N ASP A 425 6.36 -8.05 -10.47
CA ASP A 425 6.29 -9.14 -9.53
C ASP A 425 7.47 -9.10 -8.56
N ALA A 426 7.24 -9.51 -7.30
CA ALA A 426 8.31 -9.66 -6.33
C ALA A 426 9.14 -8.38 -6.03
N PHE A 427 8.65 -7.19 -6.41
CA PHE A 427 9.44 -5.95 -6.40
C PHE A 427 9.74 -5.39 -5.02
N ARG A 428 11.00 -5.48 -4.57
CA ARG A 428 11.39 -5.26 -3.16
C ARG A 428 12.65 -4.41 -2.96
N ASN A 429 12.69 -3.60 -1.89
CA ASN A 429 13.92 -2.90 -1.47
C ASN A 429 14.79 -3.72 -0.50
N THR A 430 14.46 -5.00 -0.27
CA THR A 430 15.14 -5.87 0.70
C THR A 430 16.27 -6.69 0.08
N ASN A 431 16.71 -6.31 -1.13
CA ASN A 431 17.82 -6.93 -1.88
C ASN A 431 19.19 -6.45 -1.39
N ALA A 432 19.32 -6.30 -0.06
CA ALA A 432 20.57 -5.92 0.59
C ALA A 432 21.78 -6.74 0.12
N SER A 433 22.93 -6.08 0.01
CA SER A 433 24.16 -6.64 -0.56
C SER A 433 25.38 -6.25 0.27
N TRP A 434 26.24 -7.23 0.60
CA TRP A 434 27.53 -7.03 1.26
C TRP A 434 28.65 -7.18 0.25
N ASP A 435 29.00 -6.07 -0.41
CA ASP A 435 30.07 -6.01 -1.39
C ASP A 435 31.40 -5.67 -0.75
N GLU A 436 32.50 -5.89 -1.48
CA GLU A 436 33.85 -5.52 -1.03
C GLU A 436 33.96 -4.01 -0.73
N ASP A 437 33.24 -3.19 -1.49
CA ASP A 437 33.26 -1.73 -1.39
C ASP A 437 32.24 -1.17 -0.38
N GLY A 438 31.38 -2.01 0.22
CA GLY A 438 30.43 -1.57 1.25
C GLY A 438 29.11 -2.35 1.30
N TYR A 439 28.22 -1.87 2.16
CA TYR A 439 26.89 -2.45 2.36
C TYR A 439 25.82 -1.61 1.64
N ILE A 440 25.05 -2.25 0.77
CA ILE A 440 23.85 -1.70 0.14
C ILE A 440 22.65 -2.12 0.99
N GLY A 441 22.03 -1.16 1.67
CA GLY A 441 20.88 -1.39 2.55
C GLY A 441 19.52 -1.00 1.95
N PRO A 442 18.42 -1.19 2.70
CA PRO A 442 17.07 -0.99 2.18
C PRO A 442 16.76 0.44 1.71
N LEU A 443 17.34 1.47 2.32
CA LEU A 443 17.18 2.85 1.84
C LEU A 443 17.91 3.06 0.51
N GLU A 444 19.10 2.50 0.37
CA GLU A 444 19.89 2.62 -0.87
C GLU A 444 19.22 1.88 -2.02
N GLU A 445 18.75 0.65 -1.80
CA GLU A 445 17.94 -0.09 -2.77
C GLU A 445 16.68 0.67 -3.18
N LEU A 446 16.01 1.35 -2.24
CA LEU A 446 14.85 2.16 -2.56
C LEU A 446 15.22 3.39 -3.41
N VAL A 447 16.22 4.17 -3.00
CA VAL A 447 16.53 5.49 -3.59
C VAL A 447 17.34 5.39 -4.88
N CYS A 448 18.29 4.46 -4.94
CA CYS A 448 19.21 4.29 -6.07
C CYS A 448 18.80 3.16 -7.02
N GLY A 449 17.91 2.25 -6.60
CA GLY A 449 17.44 1.13 -7.40
C GLY A 449 15.97 1.27 -7.80
N MET A 450 15.06 1.05 -6.85
CA MET A 450 13.63 0.93 -7.14
C MET A 450 13.00 2.22 -7.66
N LYS A 451 13.22 3.37 -7.00
CA LYS A 451 12.65 4.65 -7.44
C LYS A 451 13.04 5.00 -8.88
N PRO A 452 14.33 4.92 -9.29
CA PRO A 452 14.70 5.09 -10.70
C PRO A 452 13.99 4.15 -11.68
N ILE A 453 13.74 2.88 -11.30
CA ILE A 453 12.97 1.94 -12.12
C ILE A 453 11.51 2.39 -12.24
N ILE A 454 10.89 2.83 -11.14
CA ILE A 454 9.51 3.36 -11.13
C ILE A 454 9.43 4.64 -11.97
N ASP A 455 10.36 5.56 -11.78
CA ASP A 455 10.44 6.84 -12.50
C ASP A 455 10.55 6.62 -14.01
N TYR A 456 11.30 5.58 -14.44
CA TYR A 456 11.41 5.20 -15.85
C TYR A 456 10.04 4.94 -16.51
N PHE A 457 9.13 4.27 -15.80
CA PHE A 457 7.78 4.01 -16.26
C PHE A 457 6.89 5.25 -16.12
N ASN A 458 6.96 5.95 -14.97
CA ASN A 458 6.15 7.14 -14.70
C ASN A 458 6.39 8.26 -15.73
N GLU A 459 7.64 8.49 -16.14
CA GLU A 459 8.01 9.46 -17.19
C GLU A 459 7.36 9.17 -18.55
N ARG A 460 6.90 7.93 -18.76
CA ARG A 460 6.21 7.46 -19.97
C ARG A 460 4.69 7.34 -19.78
N GLY A 461 4.16 7.78 -18.64
CA GLY A 461 2.73 7.68 -18.31
C GLY A 461 2.27 6.26 -17.97
N ILE A 462 3.19 5.39 -17.54
CA ILE A 462 2.91 4.02 -17.12
C ILE A 462 3.04 3.95 -15.61
N ASP A 463 1.95 3.66 -14.91
CA ASP A 463 1.96 3.40 -13.46
C ASP A 463 2.50 2.00 -13.15
N VAL A 464 3.08 1.82 -11.96
CA VAL A 464 3.64 0.55 -11.51
C VAL A 464 2.78 -0.04 -10.39
N SER A 465 2.26 -1.26 -10.62
CA SER A 465 1.74 -2.12 -9.56
C SER A 465 2.77 -3.17 -9.13
N THR A 466 2.62 -3.72 -7.93
CA THR A 466 3.48 -4.80 -7.43
C THR A 466 2.66 -5.90 -6.74
N GLU A 467 3.29 -7.04 -6.51
CA GLU A 467 2.70 -8.24 -5.92
C GLU A 467 2.11 -7.96 -4.52
N GLY A 468 2.81 -7.23 -3.67
CA GLY A 468 2.32 -6.87 -2.33
C GLY A 468 3.39 -6.21 -1.48
N GLN A 469 3.12 -6.02 -0.17
CA GLN A 469 4.12 -5.43 0.73
C GLN A 469 5.40 -6.26 0.83
N ASN A 470 5.31 -7.58 0.64
CA ASN A 470 6.47 -8.43 0.36
C ASN A 470 7.65 -8.33 1.35
N GLY A 471 7.34 -7.99 2.60
CA GLY A 471 8.32 -7.79 3.66
C GLY A 471 9.20 -6.55 3.49
N MET A 472 8.78 -5.57 2.69
CA MET A 472 9.44 -4.26 2.57
C MET A 472 9.23 -3.42 3.83
N PRO A 473 10.31 -2.83 4.41
CA PRO A 473 10.22 -1.96 5.57
C PRO A 473 10.00 -0.49 5.18
N ILE A 474 9.06 -0.21 4.27
CA ILE A 474 8.83 1.12 3.68
C ILE A 474 7.42 1.67 3.95
N GLU A 475 7.26 2.99 3.85
CA GLU A 475 5.95 3.60 3.62
C GLU A 475 5.60 3.38 2.14
N ASP A 476 4.54 2.60 1.89
CA ASP A 476 4.17 2.15 0.56
C ASP A 476 3.39 3.25 -0.22
N SER A 477 2.71 4.14 0.50
CA SER A 477 1.90 5.18 -0.10
C SER A 477 2.74 6.16 -0.91
N GLY A 478 2.27 6.48 -2.12
CA GLY A 478 2.97 7.35 -3.06
C GLY A 478 4.14 6.69 -3.79
N ILE A 479 4.45 5.42 -3.49
CA ILE A 479 5.38 4.61 -4.27
C ILE A 479 4.61 3.71 -5.23
N PHE A 480 3.53 3.08 -4.76
CA PHE A 480 2.71 2.19 -5.56
C PHE A 480 1.22 2.53 -5.46
N SER A 481 0.54 2.51 -6.60
CA SER A 481 -0.90 2.74 -6.68
C SER A 481 -1.72 1.48 -6.38
N ALA A 482 -1.18 0.29 -6.66
CA ALA A 482 -1.90 -0.97 -6.49
C ALA A 482 -1.01 -2.15 -6.09
N TYR A 483 -1.54 -2.97 -5.18
CA TYR A 483 -0.92 -4.20 -4.66
C TYR A 483 -1.81 -5.41 -4.92
N TRP A 484 -1.25 -6.44 -5.56
CA TRP A 484 -2.00 -7.64 -5.91
C TRP A 484 -2.51 -8.43 -4.69
N HIS A 485 -1.71 -8.52 -3.61
CA HIS A 485 -2.00 -9.17 -2.33
C HIS A 485 -2.03 -8.15 -1.16
N PHE A 486 -3.06 -7.31 -1.13
CA PHE A 486 -3.29 -6.30 -0.11
C PHE A 486 -4.78 -6.15 0.25
N SER A 487 -5.08 -6.26 1.54
CA SER A 487 -6.35 -5.83 2.11
C SER A 487 -6.18 -4.40 2.66
N PRO A 488 -6.82 -3.38 2.07
CA PRO A 488 -6.66 -2.00 2.51
C PRO A 488 -7.17 -1.80 3.95
N SER A 489 -6.37 -1.09 4.75
CA SER A 489 -6.82 -0.50 6.02
C SER A 489 -7.37 0.91 5.76
N GLN A 490 -8.06 1.49 6.75
CA GLN A 490 -8.55 2.87 6.68
C GLN A 490 -7.48 3.88 6.28
N MET A 491 -6.26 3.68 6.77
CA MET A 491 -5.11 4.52 6.45
C MET A 491 -4.83 4.61 4.94
N TYR A 492 -5.09 3.54 4.18
CA TYR A 492 -4.78 3.46 2.74
C TYR A 492 -6.01 3.48 1.83
N HIS A 493 -7.21 3.73 2.36
CA HIS A 493 -8.43 3.82 1.54
C HIS A 493 -8.27 4.86 0.42
N GLY A 494 -8.37 4.43 -0.84
CA GLY A 494 -8.16 5.28 -2.02
C GLY A 494 -6.69 5.64 -2.34
N LYS A 495 -5.75 5.24 -1.49
CA LYS A 495 -4.30 5.54 -1.59
C LYS A 495 -3.50 4.39 -2.16
N ILE A 496 -3.91 3.17 -1.82
CA ILE A 496 -3.40 1.93 -2.39
C ILE A 496 -4.61 1.05 -2.68
N VAL A 497 -4.76 0.60 -3.92
CA VAL A 497 -5.84 -0.30 -4.32
C VAL A 497 -5.35 -1.74 -4.25
N GLY A 498 -6.04 -2.58 -3.48
CA GLY A 498 -5.59 -3.94 -3.19
C GLY A 498 -6.52 -5.04 -3.72
N GLY A 499 -5.93 -6.16 -4.16
CA GLY A 499 -6.59 -7.47 -4.17
C GLY A 499 -6.22 -8.20 -2.88
N GLY A 500 -7.14 -8.63 -2.04
CA GLY A 500 -6.76 -9.20 -0.73
C GLY A 500 -7.83 -9.99 -0.04
N SER A 501 -8.91 -10.27 -0.75
CA SER A 501 -10.01 -11.09 -0.25
C SER A 501 -9.72 -12.54 -0.56
N VAL A 502 -8.84 -13.15 0.24
CA VAL A 502 -8.38 -14.54 0.04
C VAL A 502 -9.45 -15.57 0.41
N ASP A 503 -10.33 -15.21 1.33
CA ASP A 503 -11.45 -16.05 1.72
C ASP A 503 -12.72 -15.51 1.06
N LEU A 504 -13.57 -16.36 0.50
CA LEU A 504 -14.90 -15.94 0.00
C LEU A 504 -15.91 -15.75 1.16
N ASN A 505 -15.49 -15.06 2.22
CA ASN A 505 -16.26 -14.84 3.46
C ASN A 505 -16.64 -13.36 3.65
N ALA A 506 -17.63 -13.12 4.52
CA ALA A 506 -18.23 -11.79 4.69
C ALA A 506 -17.23 -10.68 5.06
N VAL A 507 -16.10 -10.99 5.70
CA VAL A 507 -15.06 -9.99 6.02
C VAL A 507 -14.35 -9.56 4.75
N ALA A 508 -13.91 -10.53 3.98
CA ALA A 508 -13.03 -10.34 2.84
C ALA A 508 -13.75 -9.57 1.71
N TRP A 509 -14.96 -9.99 1.33
CA TRP A 509 -15.75 -9.24 0.35
C TRP A 509 -16.52 -8.07 0.95
N GLY A 510 -16.86 -8.08 2.24
CA GLY A 510 -17.56 -6.97 2.90
C GLY A 510 -16.70 -5.72 3.10
N LYS A 511 -15.39 -5.88 3.30
CA LYS A 511 -14.40 -4.78 3.27
C LYS A 511 -14.12 -4.28 1.85
N GLY A 512 -14.42 -5.11 0.85
CA GLY A 512 -14.12 -4.86 -0.55
C GLY A 512 -12.65 -5.17 -0.86
N ALA A 513 -12.43 -5.86 -1.99
CA ALA A 513 -11.12 -6.05 -2.58
C ALA A 513 -11.24 -6.30 -4.09
N SER A 514 -10.16 -6.06 -4.83
CA SER A 514 -10.01 -6.52 -6.21
C SER A 514 -9.81 -8.03 -6.30
N ILE A 515 -9.81 -8.57 -7.53
CA ILE A 515 -9.62 -9.99 -7.80
C ILE A 515 -8.21 -10.40 -7.35
N ASP A 516 -8.14 -11.29 -6.36
CA ASP A 516 -6.89 -11.85 -5.82
C ASP A 516 -6.76 -13.31 -6.26
N ALA A 517 -6.83 -13.54 -7.58
CA ALA A 517 -6.74 -14.86 -8.21
C ALA A 517 -6.31 -14.76 -9.67
N ASP A 518 -5.46 -15.68 -10.10
CA ASP A 518 -5.00 -15.79 -11.48
C ASP A 518 -6.00 -16.60 -12.31
N ILE A 519 -6.54 -16.03 -13.39
CA ILE A 519 -7.55 -16.70 -14.22
C ILE A 519 -6.87 -17.54 -15.30
N LEU A 520 -7.27 -18.81 -15.44
CA LEU A 520 -6.78 -19.71 -16.50
C LEU A 520 -7.92 -20.34 -17.30
N TYR A 521 -7.68 -20.60 -18.59
CA TYR A 521 -8.69 -21.21 -19.46
C TYR A 521 -8.79 -22.74 -19.28
N ARG A 522 -7.66 -23.40 -19.00
CA ARG A 522 -7.56 -24.85 -18.78
C ARG A 522 -6.42 -25.20 -17.82
N GLY A 523 -6.50 -26.39 -17.23
CA GLY A 523 -5.51 -26.93 -16.32
C GLY A 523 -5.99 -26.89 -14.88
N GLU A 524 -5.38 -27.71 -14.03
CA GLU A 524 -5.74 -27.75 -12.62
C GLU A 524 -5.36 -26.41 -11.94
N PRO A 525 -6.26 -25.84 -11.14
CA PRO A 525 -5.94 -24.78 -10.19
C PRO A 525 -4.70 -25.15 -9.38
N THR A 526 -3.63 -24.36 -9.51
CA THR A 526 -2.45 -24.52 -8.67
C THR A 526 -2.42 -23.45 -7.60
N ARG A 527 -1.69 -23.77 -6.55
CA ARG A 527 -1.28 -22.85 -5.49
C ARG A 527 0.23 -22.70 -5.63
N LEU A 528 0.73 -21.49 -5.87
CA LEU A 528 2.12 -21.20 -5.55
C LEU A 528 2.29 -21.21 -4.04
N GLU A 529 3.47 -21.59 -3.56
CA GLU A 529 3.71 -21.65 -2.12
C GLU A 529 3.67 -20.24 -1.53
N GLY A 530 2.70 -19.98 -0.64
CA GLY A 530 2.43 -18.65 -0.09
C GLY A 530 1.14 -18.00 -0.62
N GLU A 531 0.64 -18.42 -1.78
CA GLU A 531 -0.65 -17.95 -2.29
C GLU A 531 -1.79 -18.50 -1.42
N MET A 532 -2.78 -17.66 -1.17
CA MET A 532 -3.95 -18.04 -0.39
C MET A 532 -5.14 -18.46 -1.27
N VAL A 533 -5.17 -18.06 -2.55
CA VAL A 533 -6.19 -18.44 -3.53
C VAL A 533 -5.55 -19.23 -4.69
N GLN A 534 -6.29 -20.21 -5.21
CA GLN A 534 -5.85 -21.00 -6.36
C GLN A 534 -6.07 -20.23 -7.65
N SER A 535 -5.21 -20.43 -8.64
CA SER A 535 -5.50 -20.01 -10.01
C SER A 535 -6.85 -20.60 -10.45
N THR A 536 -7.80 -19.79 -10.88
CA THR A 536 -9.19 -20.21 -11.08
C THR A 536 -9.42 -20.66 -12.52
N ALA A 537 -9.79 -21.94 -12.71
CA ALA A 537 -10.22 -22.45 -14.02
C ALA A 537 -11.53 -21.76 -14.42
N PHE A 538 -11.47 -20.93 -15.46
CA PHE A 538 -12.47 -19.93 -15.77
C PHE A 538 -13.86 -20.51 -16.04
N HIS A 539 -13.95 -21.54 -16.88
CA HIS A 539 -15.22 -22.17 -17.22
C HIS A 539 -15.77 -23.07 -16.12
N ASP A 540 -14.89 -23.87 -15.49
CA ASP A 540 -15.29 -24.81 -14.44
C ASP A 540 -15.72 -24.09 -13.15
N ASN A 541 -15.21 -22.87 -12.93
CA ASN A 541 -15.50 -22.05 -11.75
C ASN A 541 -16.15 -20.71 -12.11
N TRP A 542 -16.89 -20.64 -13.22
CA TRP A 542 -17.51 -19.40 -13.68
C TRP A 542 -18.31 -18.68 -12.58
N ASN A 543 -19.15 -19.40 -11.84
CA ASN A 543 -19.94 -18.83 -10.74
C ASN A 543 -19.07 -18.21 -9.64
N GLN A 544 -17.89 -18.79 -9.37
CA GLN A 544 -16.94 -18.24 -8.41
C GLN A 544 -16.32 -16.93 -8.92
N VAL A 545 -16.00 -16.87 -10.22
CA VAL A 545 -15.51 -15.62 -10.85
C VAL A 545 -16.57 -14.52 -10.73
N VAL A 546 -17.84 -14.83 -11.02
CA VAL A 546 -18.94 -13.88 -10.86
C VAL A 546 -19.14 -13.46 -9.40
N ASP A 547 -19.03 -14.41 -8.45
CA ASP A 547 -19.06 -14.11 -7.01
C ASP A 547 -17.96 -13.12 -6.63
N ILE A 548 -16.71 -13.33 -7.05
CA ILE A 548 -15.59 -12.44 -6.72
C ILE A 548 -15.85 -11.03 -7.27
N ILE A 549 -16.28 -10.93 -8.53
CA ILE A 549 -16.58 -9.66 -9.19
C ILE A 549 -17.68 -8.90 -8.43
N TYR A 550 -18.83 -9.52 -8.18
CA TYR A 550 -19.99 -8.82 -7.64
C TYR A 550 -19.98 -8.68 -6.12
N LEU A 551 -19.53 -9.73 -5.41
CA LEU A 551 -19.49 -9.68 -3.96
C LEU A 551 -18.34 -8.81 -3.46
N GLY A 552 -17.17 -8.88 -4.10
CA GLY A 552 -15.95 -8.17 -3.71
C GLY A 552 -15.68 -6.92 -4.55
N SER A 553 -15.30 -7.07 -5.82
CA SER A 553 -14.70 -5.98 -6.61
C SER A 553 -15.66 -4.84 -6.90
N MET A 554 -16.91 -5.12 -7.25
CA MET A 554 -17.93 -4.08 -7.47
C MET A 554 -18.27 -3.35 -6.17
N LEU A 555 -18.38 -4.08 -5.05
CA LEU A 555 -18.61 -3.45 -3.74
C LEU A 555 -17.40 -2.59 -3.32
N TYR A 556 -16.19 -3.03 -3.63
CA TYR A 556 -14.98 -2.25 -3.37
C TYR A 556 -14.92 -0.96 -4.18
N ARG A 557 -15.22 -1.02 -5.48
CA ARG A 557 -15.33 0.18 -6.34
C ARG A 557 -16.35 1.18 -5.79
N PHE A 558 -17.47 0.68 -5.27
CA PHE A 558 -18.46 1.51 -4.59
C PHE A 558 -17.87 2.23 -3.37
N TYR A 559 -17.04 1.56 -2.56
CA TYR A 559 -16.35 2.21 -1.44
C TYR A 559 -15.26 3.19 -1.88
N LEU A 560 -14.46 2.85 -2.90
CA LEU A 560 -13.35 3.67 -3.39
C LEU A 560 -13.80 5.02 -3.96
N ALA A 561 -15.06 5.13 -4.38
CA ALA A 561 -15.66 6.39 -4.83
C ALA A 561 -16.05 7.34 -3.67
N ARG A 562 -15.74 6.99 -2.41
CA ARG A 562 -16.21 7.69 -1.22
C ARG A 562 -15.07 7.98 -0.25
N GLU A 563 -15.18 9.10 0.47
CA GLU A 563 -14.31 9.37 1.62
C GLU A 563 -14.68 8.44 2.78
N MET A 564 -13.70 7.68 3.27
CA MET A 564 -13.87 6.90 4.49
C MET A 564 -13.87 7.84 5.70
N ALA A 565 -14.87 7.67 6.58
CA ALA A 565 -15.04 8.49 7.77
C ALA A 565 -14.76 7.71 9.06
N GLU A 566 -14.93 6.39 9.05
CA GLU A 566 -14.65 5.53 10.20
C GLU A 566 -14.48 4.08 9.77
N MET A 567 -13.60 3.36 10.45
CA MET A 567 -13.41 1.92 10.34
C MET A 567 -12.98 1.40 11.70
N ARG A 568 -13.77 0.49 12.24
CA ARG A 568 -13.52 -0.17 13.52
C ARG A 568 -13.48 -1.66 13.28
N GLU A 569 -12.39 -2.29 13.69
CA GLU A 569 -12.22 -3.74 13.56
C GLU A 569 -11.76 -4.32 14.89
N ASP A 570 -12.51 -5.30 15.40
CA ASP A 570 -12.15 -6.08 16.58
C ASP A 570 -12.23 -7.59 16.25
N GLU A 571 -12.05 -8.45 17.24
CA GLU A 571 -12.10 -9.92 17.05
C GLU A 571 -13.47 -10.44 16.60
N HIS A 572 -14.53 -9.65 16.72
CA HIS A 572 -15.92 -10.07 16.51
C HIS A 572 -16.60 -9.36 15.34
N ARG A 573 -16.20 -8.13 15.04
CA ARG A 573 -16.88 -7.30 14.04
C ARG A 573 -15.94 -6.40 13.24
N VAL A 574 -16.44 -5.99 12.08
CA VAL A 574 -15.94 -4.84 11.32
C VAL A 574 -17.10 -3.86 11.17
N MET A 575 -16.86 -2.58 11.43
CA MET A 575 -17.78 -1.49 11.16
C MET A 575 -17.08 -0.46 10.30
N MET A 576 -17.73 0.03 9.25
CA MET A 576 -17.21 1.16 8.46
C MET A 576 -18.30 2.21 8.24
N ARG A 577 -17.89 3.46 8.12
CA ARG A 577 -18.72 4.59 7.70
C ARG A 577 -18.01 5.41 6.66
N PHE A 578 -18.78 5.92 5.71
CA PHE A 578 -18.31 6.85 4.68
C PHE A 578 -18.99 8.22 4.86
N GLY A 579 -18.34 9.26 4.33
CA GLY A 579 -18.77 10.66 4.50
C GLY A 579 -20.17 10.96 3.96
N ASP A 580 -20.65 10.17 2.99
CA ASP A 580 -21.98 10.30 2.39
C ASP A 580 -23.07 9.47 3.10
N GLY A 581 -22.74 8.87 4.25
CA GLY A 581 -23.67 8.13 5.09
C GLY A 581 -23.80 6.64 4.78
N VAL A 582 -22.98 6.07 3.89
CA VAL A 582 -22.88 4.61 3.75
C VAL A 582 -22.35 4.01 5.06
N THR A 583 -22.99 2.93 5.52
CA THR A 583 -22.55 2.17 6.70
C THR A 583 -22.35 0.70 6.35
N VAL A 584 -21.33 0.09 6.93
CA VAL A 584 -21.02 -1.33 6.78
C VAL A 584 -20.95 -1.97 8.16
N GLN A 585 -21.57 -3.13 8.31
CA GLN A 585 -21.54 -3.95 9.53
C GLN A 585 -21.23 -5.39 9.14
N ILE A 586 -20.17 -5.94 9.73
CA ILE A 586 -19.75 -7.32 9.52
C ILE A 586 -19.69 -8.03 10.87
N ASN A 587 -20.37 -9.16 11.00
CA ASN A 587 -20.15 -10.08 12.11
C ASN A 587 -19.22 -11.20 11.66
N LYS A 588 -18.00 -11.26 12.23
CA LYS A 588 -16.97 -12.22 11.83
C LYS A 588 -17.34 -13.67 12.17
N LYS A 589 -18.08 -13.87 13.27
CA LYS A 589 -18.44 -15.22 13.74
C LYS A 589 -19.60 -15.82 12.96
N THR A 590 -20.62 -15.03 12.66
CA THR A 590 -21.80 -15.48 11.90
C THR A 590 -21.66 -15.27 10.40
N GLU A 591 -20.56 -14.64 9.97
CA GLU A 591 -20.31 -14.22 8.58
C GLU A 591 -21.49 -13.43 7.98
N GLN A 592 -22.05 -12.53 8.78
CA GLN A 592 -23.15 -11.67 8.34
C GLN A 592 -22.61 -10.32 7.87
N LEU A 593 -23.02 -9.89 6.67
CA LEU A 593 -22.74 -8.56 6.13
C LEU A 593 -24.05 -7.77 5.97
N ALA A 594 -24.03 -6.52 6.41
CA ALA A 594 -25.02 -5.51 6.03
C ALA A 594 -24.33 -4.22 5.58
N VAL A 595 -24.70 -3.72 4.41
CA VAL A 595 -24.25 -2.42 3.87
C VAL A 595 -25.46 -1.61 3.47
N THR A 596 -25.59 -0.40 4.02
CA THR A 596 -26.75 0.47 3.80
C THR A 596 -26.32 1.87 3.39
N TRP A 597 -27.18 2.55 2.64
CA TRP A 597 -27.03 3.96 2.28
C TRP A 597 -28.38 4.66 2.42
N GLY A 598 -28.62 5.27 3.58
CA GLY A 598 -29.95 5.75 3.95
C GLY A 598 -30.97 4.59 3.93
N PRO A 599 -32.06 4.67 3.12
CA PRO A 599 -33.02 3.57 2.97
C PRO A 599 -32.54 2.44 2.05
N LEU A 600 -31.46 2.64 1.29
CA LEU A 600 -30.96 1.66 0.32
C LEU A 600 -30.22 0.52 1.02
N ILE A 601 -30.41 -0.70 0.52
CA ILE A 601 -29.67 -1.88 0.92
C ILE A 601 -28.66 -2.17 -0.19
N ILE A 602 -27.40 -1.82 0.04
CA ILE A 602 -26.32 -1.98 -0.96
C ILE A 602 -25.83 -3.43 -0.98
N ALA A 603 -25.70 -4.03 0.20
CA ALA A 603 -25.39 -5.44 0.37
C ALA A 603 -26.11 -6.01 1.60
N ASP A 604 -26.65 -7.21 1.45
CA ASP A 604 -27.26 -7.98 2.51
C ASP A 604 -26.81 -9.43 2.33
N ASN A 605 -25.79 -9.81 3.10
CA ASN A 605 -25.06 -11.04 2.89
C ASN A 605 -24.72 -11.19 1.40
N HIS A 606 -25.17 -12.25 0.74
CA HIS A 606 -24.79 -12.56 -0.65
C HIS A 606 -25.58 -11.81 -1.72
N ASP A 607 -26.43 -10.86 -1.33
CA ASP A 607 -27.21 -10.03 -2.25
C ASP A 607 -26.56 -8.65 -2.41
N ARG A 608 -26.66 -8.09 -3.61
CA ARG A 608 -26.14 -6.77 -3.99
C ARG A 608 -27.18 -5.95 -4.71
N PHE A 609 -27.14 -4.65 -4.44
CA PHE A 609 -27.84 -3.62 -5.21
C PHE A 609 -27.00 -2.34 -5.17
N ILE A 610 -26.00 -2.29 -6.05
CA ILE A 610 -24.91 -1.32 -6.00
C ILE A 610 -25.13 -0.22 -7.06
N PRO A 611 -25.48 1.01 -6.66
CA PRO A 611 -25.54 2.15 -7.58
C PRO A 611 -24.13 2.65 -7.92
N MET A 612 -23.85 2.81 -9.21
CA MET A 612 -22.61 3.39 -9.74
C MET A 612 -22.95 4.23 -10.97
N ASP A 613 -22.64 5.52 -10.93
CA ASP A 613 -22.93 6.46 -12.01
C ASP A 613 -24.40 6.41 -12.47
N ASN A 614 -24.64 6.14 -13.75
CA ASN A 614 -25.96 6.00 -14.37
C ASN A 614 -26.50 4.55 -14.34
N ARG A 615 -25.92 3.66 -13.52
CA ARG A 615 -26.27 2.24 -13.45
C ARG A 615 -26.51 1.76 -12.02
N ILE A 616 -27.31 0.71 -11.88
CA ILE A 616 -27.42 -0.06 -10.64
C ILE A 616 -27.19 -1.53 -10.95
N TYR A 617 -26.25 -2.15 -10.23
CA TYR A 617 -25.91 -3.56 -10.38
C TYR A 617 -26.54 -4.38 -9.25
N ALA A 618 -27.44 -5.27 -9.62
CA ALA A 618 -28.10 -6.20 -8.71
C ALA A 618 -27.57 -7.63 -8.91
N TYR A 619 -27.32 -8.34 -7.82
CA TYR A 619 -26.77 -9.70 -7.87
C TYR A 619 -27.19 -10.50 -6.64
N SER A 620 -27.36 -11.81 -6.78
CA SER A 620 -27.54 -12.71 -5.64
C SER A 620 -26.86 -14.05 -5.91
N ARG A 621 -26.05 -14.52 -4.97
CA ARG A 621 -25.42 -15.85 -5.03
C ARG A 621 -26.44 -16.98 -4.98
N HIS A 622 -27.48 -16.83 -4.16
CA HIS A 622 -28.46 -17.89 -3.89
C HIS A 622 -29.80 -17.67 -4.59
N GLY A 623 -29.95 -16.54 -5.27
CA GLY A 623 -31.21 -16.10 -5.86
C GLY A 623 -32.16 -15.54 -4.81
N VAL A 624 -32.91 -14.51 -5.17
CA VAL A 624 -33.85 -13.84 -4.27
C VAL A 624 -34.95 -13.13 -5.05
N THR A 625 -36.16 -13.13 -4.51
CA THR A 625 -37.22 -12.22 -4.93
C THR A 625 -37.45 -11.24 -3.80
N ARG A 626 -37.08 -9.98 -4.00
CA ARG A 626 -37.28 -8.92 -3.00
C ARG A 626 -37.50 -7.57 -3.66
N GLU A 627 -38.03 -6.66 -2.86
CA GLU A 627 -38.16 -5.26 -3.22
C GLU A 627 -36.87 -4.50 -2.86
N TRP A 628 -36.43 -3.64 -3.77
CA TRP A 628 -35.25 -2.82 -3.66
C TRP A 628 -35.63 -1.35 -3.76
N PRO A 629 -35.43 -0.54 -2.71
CA PRO A 629 -35.63 0.90 -2.79
C PRO A 629 -34.72 1.50 -3.87
N LEU A 630 -35.25 2.37 -4.71
CA LEU A 630 -34.46 3.09 -5.71
C LEU A 630 -33.88 4.38 -5.11
N PRO A 631 -32.64 4.77 -5.49
CA PRO A 631 -32.12 6.10 -5.16
C PRO A 631 -33.08 7.19 -5.64
N GLU A 632 -33.14 8.34 -4.97
CA GLU A 632 -34.10 9.40 -5.26
C GLU A 632 -34.10 9.82 -6.74
N VAL A 633 -32.91 9.95 -7.34
CA VAL A 633 -32.74 10.29 -8.77
C VAL A 633 -33.37 9.27 -9.72
N TRP A 634 -33.51 8.01 -9.30
CA TRP A 634 -34.06 6.92 -10.11
C TRP A 634 -35.57 6.74 -9.99
N GLN A 635 -36.22 7.31 -8.98
CA GLN A 635 -37.65 7.07 -8.71
C GLN A 635 -38.56 7.66 -9.80
N GLU A 636 -38.15 8.78 -10.39
CA GLU A 636 -38.88 9.47 -11.46
C GLU A 636 -38.20 9.33 -12.83
N ALA A 637 -37.08 8.59 -12.90
CA ALA A 637 -36.31 8.46 -14.12
C ALA A 637 -36.76 7.27 -14.97
N GLU A 638 -36.59 7.40 -16.28
CA GLU A 638 -36.72 6.25 -17.18
C GLU A 638 -35.43 5.43 -17.18
N PHE A 639 -35.57 4.12 -17.04
CA PHE A 639 -34.46 3.18 -17.11
C PHE A 639 -34.85 1.91 -17.84
N GLU A 640 -33.84 1.15 -18.25
CA GLU A 640 -33.97 -0.20 -18.79
C GLU A 640 -33.32 -1.20 -17.85
N VAL A 641 -33.87 -2.42 -17.82
CA VAL A 641 -33.39 -3.49 -16.95
C VAL A 641 -32.87 -4.62 -17.81
N TYR A 642 -31.65 -5.05 -17.52
CA TYR A 642 -30.93 -6.04 -18.30
C TYR A 642 -30.48 -7.20 -17.45
N ARG A 643 -30.69 -8.42 -17.91
CA ARG A 643 -29.96 -9.60 -17.44
C ARG A 643 -28.60 -9.62 -18.13
N LEU A 644 -27.52 -9.81 -17.37
CA LEU A 644 -26.16 -9.92 -17.90
C LEU A 644 -25.77 -11.39 -18.03
N THR A 645 -25.26 -11.75 -19.21
CA THR A 645 -24.84 -13.12 -19.54
C THR A 645 -23.43 -13.11 -20.14
N GLN A 646 -22.82 -14.29 -20.33
CA GLN A 646 -21.55 -14.43 -21.06
C GLN A 646 -21.61 -13.91 -22.52
N ASN A 647 -22.81 -13.75 -23.08
CA ASN A 647 -23.02 -13.35 -24.48
C ASN A 647 -23.51 -11.90 -24.62
N GLY A 648 -23.65 -11.16 -23.52
CA GLY A 648 -24.08 -9.77 -23.51
C GLY A 648 -25.33 -9.54 -22.67
N LYS A 649 -25.95 -8.38 -22.89
CA LYS A 649 -27.14 -7.93 -22.16
C LYS A 649 -28.42 -8.41 -22.83
N GLU A 650 -29.37 -8.89 -22.01
CA GLU A 650 -30.71 -9.29 -22.42
C GLU A 650 -31.74 -8.40 -21.71
N LEU A 651 -32.56 -7.69 -22.48
CA LEU A 651 -33.59 -6.81 -21.91
C LEU A 651 -34.65 -7.65 -21.19
N ILE A 652 -34.99 -7.29 -19.95
CA ILE A 652 -36.05 -7.94 -19.19
C ILE A 652 -37.17 -6.94 -18.88
N HIS A 653 -38.42 -7.43 -18.95
CA HIS A 653 -39.63 -6.65 -18.66
C HIS A 653 -40.40 -7.20 -17.45
N ASP A 654 -39.94 -8.31 -16.87
CA ASP A 654 -40.56 -8.94 -15.71
C ASP A 654 -40.03 -8.32 -14.41
N TYR A 655 -40.47 -7.09 -14.16
CA TYR A 655 -40.23 -6.35 -12.93
C TYR A 655 -41.42 -5.45 -12.64
N THR A 656 -41.62 -5.12 -11.37
CA THR A 656 -42.63 -4.13 -10.95
C THR A 656 -41.95 -2.96 -10.28
N VAL A 657 -42.38 -1.74 -10.63
CA VAL A 657 -41.96 -0.50 -9.96
C VAL A 657 -43.17 0.07 -9.26
N LYS A 658 -43.06 0.27 -7.95
CA LYS A 658 -44.14 0.82 -7.14
C LYS A 658 -43.55 1.52 -5.92
N ASP A 659 -44.16 2.65 -5.54
CA ASP A 659 -43.83 3.36 -4.29
C ASP A 659 -42.31 3.68 -4.14
N GLY A 660 -41.63 4.02 -5.26
CA GLY A 660 -40.20 4.37 -5.28
C GLY A 660 -39.24 3.17 -5.16
N ALA A 661 -39.74 1.94 -5.32
CA ALA A 661 -38.96 0.72 -5.26
C ALA A 661 -39.20 -0.17 -6.48
N ILE A 662 -38.24 -1.04 -6.78
CA ILE A 662 -38.30 -2.04 -7.84
C ILE A 662 -38.28 -3.46 -7.26
N GLN A 663 -39.10 -4.35 -7.78
CA GLN A 663 -39.09 -5.77 -7.46
C GLN A 663 -38.89 -6.58 -8.74
N PHE A 664 -37.92 -7.49 -8.70
CA PHE A 664 -37.66 -8.50 -9.73
C PHE A 664 -37.07 -9.75 -9.09
N VAL A 665 -37.04 -10.85 -9.85
CA VAL A 665 -36.41 -12.09 -9.44
C VAL A 665 -34.94 -12.05 -9.85
N LEU A 666 -34.04 -12.15 -8.87
CA LEU A 666 -32.64 -12.44 -9.09
C LEU A 666 -32.45 -13.95 -9.13
N GLU A 667 -32.02 -14.48 -10.28
CA GLU A 667 -31.60 -15.87 -10.41
C GLU A 667 -30.21 -16.06 -9.75
N PRO A 668 -29.92 -17.23 -9.16
CA PRO A 668 -28.62 -17.48 -8.54
C PRO A 668 -27.47 -17.28 -9.53
N HIS A 669 -26.48 -16.46 -9.15
CA HIS A 669 -25.28 -16.14 -9.95
C HIS A 669 -25.55 -15.43 -11.28
N VAL A 670 -26.72 -14.84 -11.48
CA VAL A 670 -27.07 -14.09 -12.69
C VAL A 670 -27.24 -12.61 -12.34
N PRO A 671 -26.29 -11.75 -12.72
CA PRO A 671 -26.40 -10.32 -12.46
C PRO A 671 -27.50 -9.67 -13.29
N VAL A 672 -28.12 -8.64 -12.71
CA VAL A 672 -29.05 -7.74 -13.36
C VAL A 672 -28.49 -6.32 -13.28
N MET A 673 -28.57 -5.57 -14.36
CA MET A 673 -28.15 -4.19 -14.44
C MET A 673 -29.34 -3.30 -14.82
N LEU A 674 -29.58 -2.26 -14.03
CA LEU A 674 -30.46 -1.16 -14.40
C LEU A 674 -29.59 -0.06 -15.01
N GLU A 675 -30.05 0.56 -16.09
CA GLU A 675 -29.34 1.63 -16.79
C GLU A 675 -30.31 2.77 -17.09
N LEU A 676 -29.99 3.99 -16.65
CA LEU A 676 -30.78 5.18 -16.98
C LEU A 676 -30.79 5.40 -18.49
N LYS A 677 -31.96 5.77 -19.03
CA LYS A 677 -32.03 6.26 -20.41
C LYS A 677 -31.44 7.66 -20.49
N ALA A 678 -30.56 7.85 -21.47
CA ALA A 678 -29.91 9.13 -21.76
C ALA A 678 -30.89 10.20 -22.23
#